data_AF-A0A351WLY7-F1
#
_entry.id   AF-A0A351WLY7-F1
#
_cell.length_a   1.000
_cell.length_b   1.000
_cell.length_c   1.000
_cell.angle_alpha   90.00
_cell.angle_beta   90.00
_cell.angle_gamma   90.00
#
_symmetry.space_group_name_H-M   'P 1'
#
loop_
_entity.id
_entity.type
_entity.pdbx_description
1 polymer ?
#
loop_
_entity_poly.entity_id
_entity_poly.type
_entity_poly.pdbx_seq_one_letter_code
_entity_poly.pdbx_strand_id
1 'polypeptide(L)'
;MAKQREIIVVCTGNVCRSPMAEYILRHRLGKTIEWKISSAGVMAPIGMPASREAVQALAEWGLDLSPHRSRMLSRDLVQKAALILVMTESHKQDIVHAFPEAADKVFLLKSFGTDKAVGDIADPIGQSVQRYRQARDEIDGAISDFVLHMMDRGLLKMPPAERSYTMKMAIGTDHGGFELKEHLKKLLDGKKVQVEDVGCFSSESVDYPDFACEVARRVSEGTVDQGILICTTGIGMSIAANKFPRVRAALCLNDRMAKMARAHNNANVLVLGGGLVTAEEGAGILAEWLKSDFESGTRHERRVNKMQACAVSAADPVAVYNSDPEIYSALRNETKRQRENLELIASENYVSRAVREAQGSVMTNKYAEGYPGKRWYNGCEFVDEAERLAIDRAKELFGAEHVNVQPHCGSSANMAVYFSVLQPGDTILAMSLAHGGHLTHGHKVNFSGRFFNVVSYGVDKETERINYDEIQDLASKNKPKLICAGASAYSRIIDFKRLRDIADSVGAYLMVDMAHIAGLVAAGCHPNPVPYCEFVTTTTHKTLRGPRGGLIICRERFAQDIDRQVFPGIQGGPLMHVIAAKAVCFYEALQPAFKEYAQQVIRNAQTLAAALEKRGLRIVSGGTDNHLMLVDLNPVNVSGKDAATALDKARITVNKNAIPFDAKSPFVTSGVRVGSPAVTTRGMKEPEMEQIAECIRAVLNDWENEKAITAVREQVVELTSRFPVP
;
A
#
# COMPACT_ATOMS: atom_id res chain seq x y z
N MET A 1 9.11 -48.73 -15.79
CA MET A 1 9.52 -47.39 -16.28
C MET A 1 8.47 -46.40 -15.85
N ALA A 2 8.80 -45.38 -15.04
CA ALA A 2 7.83 -44.35 -14.68
C ALA A 2 7.43 -43.58 -15.95
N LYS A 3 6.12 -43.44 -16.23
CA LYS A 3 5.63 -42.63 -17.36
C LYS A 3 6.09 -41.19 -17.18
N GLN A 4 6.92 -40.69 -18.09
CA GLN A 4 7.30 -39.28 -18.17
C GLN A 4 6.00 -38.44 -18.26
N ARG A 5 5.78 -37.52 -17.33
CA ARG A 5 4.52 -36.76 -17.24
C ARG A 5 4.53 -35.65 -18.29
N GLU A 6 3.49 -35.49 -19.10
CA GLU A 6 3.48 -34.47 -20.17
C GLU A 6 2.55 -33.29 -19.83
N ILE A 7 3.05 -32.06 -19.96
CA ILE A 7 2.24 -30.83 -19.97
C ILE A 7 2.02 -30.42 -21.42
N ILE A 8 0.77 -30.23 -21.82
CA ILE A 8 0.43 -29.73 -23.15
C ILE A 8 -0.20 -28.35 -23.03
N VAL A 9 0.37 -27.37 -23.72
CA VAL A 9 -0.21 -26.02 -23.82
C VAL A 9 -1.01 -25.89 -25.12
N VAL A 10 -2.24 -25.36 -25.05
CA VAL A 10 -3.17 -25.38 -26.18
C VAL A 10 -3.72 -23.99 -26.46
N CYS A 11 -3.71 -23.59 -27.74
CA CYS A 11 -4.42 -22.42 -28.25
C CYS A 11 -5.23 -22.79 -29.50
N THR A 12 -5.72 -21.82 -30.27
CA THR A 12 -6.51 -22.11 -31.48
C THR A 12 -5.67 -22.78 -32.58
N GLY A 13 -4.73 -22.04 -33.18
CA GLY A 13 -4.02 -22.47 -34.39
C GLY A 13 -2.63 -23.11 -34.17
N ASN A 14 -2.11 -23.12 -32.95
CA ASN A 14 -0.74 -23.58 -32.62
C ASN A 14 0.38 -22.90 -33.45
N VAL A 15 0.19 -21.63 -33.80
CA VAL A 15 1.17 -20.81 -34.54
C VAL A 15 1.66 -19.58 -33.76
N CYS A 16 1.01 -19.23 -32.65
CA CYS A 16 1.29 -18.01 -31.89
C CYS A 16 1.35 -18.28 -30.36
N ARG A 17 0.20 -18.29 -29.67
CA ARG A 17 0.14 -18.37 -28.19
C ARG A 17 0.72 -19.65 -27.60
N SER A 18 0.20 -20.83 -27.98
CA SER A 18 0.67 -22.10 -27.40
C SER A 18 2.13 -22.45 -27.70
N PRO A 19 2.72 -22.17 -28.89
CA PRO A 19 4.14 -22.37 -29.08
C PRO A 19 4.99 -21.36 -28.31
N MET A 20 4.55 -20.10 -28.17
CA MET A 20 5.24 -19.16 -27.27
C MET A 20 5.27 -19.67 -25.82
N ALA A 21 4.13 -20.15 -25.32
CA ALA A 21 4.02 -20.69 -23.98
C ALA A 21 4.85 -21.95 -23.76
N GLU A 22 4.90 -22.87 -24.74
CA GLU A 22 5.78 -24.06 -24.68
C GLU A 22 7.25 -23.66 -24.52
N TYR A 23 7.72 -22.71 -25.31
CA TYR A 23 9.12 -22.29 -25.30
C TYR A 23 9.46 -21.51 -24.02
N ILE A 24 8.57 -20.65 -23.53
CA ILE A 24 8.73 -19.94 -22.26
C ILE A 24 8.74 -20.93 -21.09
N LEU A 25 7.82 -21.90 -21.05
CA LEU A 25 7.79 -22.94 -20.02
C LEU A 25 9.06 -23.78 -20.02
N ARG A 26 9.54 -24.21 -21.19
CA ARG A 26 10.82 -24.93 -21.32
C ARG A 26 12.00 -24.08 -20.86
N HIS A 27 12.01 -22.80 -21.19
CA HIS A 27 13.07 -21.89 -20.78
C HIS A 27 13.10 -21.70 -19.27
N ARG A 28 11.95 -21.46 -18.62
CA ARG A 28 11.85 -21.26 -17.17
C ARG A 28 12.13 -22.51 -16.36
N LEU A 29 11.74 -23.68 -16.87
CA LEU A 29 11.87 -24.93 -16.15
C LEU A 29 13.19 -25.69 -16.46
N GLY A 30 13.93 -25.30 -17.50
CA GLY A 30 15.27 -25.84 -17.82
C GLY A 30 15.27 -27.26 -18.39
N LYS A 31 16.47 -27.87 -18.54
CA LYS A 31 16.67 -29.22 -19.11
C LYS A 31 16.41 -30.37 -18.13
N THR A 32 16.09 -30.08 -16.87
CA THR A 32 16.17 -31.03 -15.75
C THR A 32 14.81 -31.53 -15.27
N ILE A 33 13.75 -31.38 -16.06
CA ILE A 33 12.39 -31.70 -15.63
C ILE A 33 12.05 -33.15 -16.01
N GLU A 34 11.46 -33.88 -15.05
CA GLU A 34 10.74 -35.14 -15.29
C GLU A 34 9.49 -34.97 -16.20
N TRP A 35 9.17 -33.74 -16.59
CA TRP A 35 7.99 -33.38 -17.36
C TRP A 35 8.35 -33.01 -18.80
N LYS A 36 7.69 -33.68 -19.75
CA LYS A 36 7.75 -33.32 -21.16
C LYS A 36 6.79 -32.14 -21.41
N ILE A 37 7.24 -31.10 -22.08
CA ILE A 37 6.40 -29.93 -22.40
C ILE A 37 6.23 -29.86 -23.89
N SER A 38 5.00 -29.71 -24.36
CA SER A 38 4.71 -29.59 -25.78
C SER A 38 3.47 -28.71 -26.02
N SER A 39 3.27 -28.20 -27.25
CA SER A 39 2.09 -27.41 -27.59
C SER A 39 1.24 -28.08 -28.66
N ALA A 40 -0.04 -27.74 -28.72
CA ALA A 40 -0.96 -28.14 -29.78
C ALA A 40 -2.01 -27.04 -30.01
N GLY A 41 -2.92 -27.27 -30.95
CA GLY A 41 -4.07 -26.40 -31.14
C GLY A 41 -5.37 -27.15 -31.36
N VAL A 42 -6.48 -26.57 -30.89
CA VAL A 42 -7.83 -27.15 -31.05
C VAL A 42 -8.28 -27.14 -32.52
N MET A 43 -7.74 -26.22 -33.34
CA MET A 43 -8.05 -26.08 -34.77
C MET A 43 -6.78 -25.77 -35.58
N ALA A 44 -5.67 -26.45 -35.27
CA ALA A 44 -4.38 -26.14 -35.89
C ALA A 44 -4.27 -26.69 -37.33
N PRO A 45 -3.91 -25.86 -38.33
CA PRO A 45 -3.42 -26.39 -39.61
C PRO A 45 -2.12 -27.15 -39.36
N ILE A 46 -1.93 -28.33 -39.94
CA ILE A 46 -0.75 -29.18 -39.65
C ILE A 46 0.47 -28.67 -40.44
N GLY A 47 1.60 -28.49 -39.76
CA GLY A 47 2.88 -28.18 -40.38
C GLY A 47 3.12 -26.70 -40.72
N MET A 48 2.25 -25.78 -40.29
CA MET A 48 2.48 -24.35 -40.46
C MET A 48 3.62 -23.87 -39.55
N PRO A 49 4.46 -22.93 -40.00
CA PRO A 49 5.43 -22.27 -39.14
C PRO A 49 4.72 -21.41 -38.08
N ALA A 50 5.43 -21.09 -37.00
CA ALA A 50 4.98 -20.03 -36.10
C ALA A 50 4.86 -18.69 -36.86
N SER A 51 3.94 -17.82 -36.44
CA SER A 51 3.78 -16.51 -37.08
C SER A 51 5.06 -15.69 -36.93
N ARG A 52 5.34 -14.84 -37.92
CA ARG A 52 6.58 -14.04 -37.97
C ARG A 52 6.71 -13.15 -36.73
N GLU A 53 5.60 -12.61 -36.26
CA GLU A 53 5.53 -11.74 -35.09
C GLU A 53 5.77 -12.51 -33.78
N ALA A 54 5.31 -13.77 -33.69
CA ALA A 54 5.60 -14.62 -32.54
C ALA A 54 7.07 -15.04 -32.50
N VAL A 55 7.67 -15.33 -33.66
CA VAL A 55 9.13 -15.57 -33.78
C VAL A 55 9.89 -14.32 -33.36
N GLN A 56 9.50 -13.13 -33.82
CA GLN A 56 10.15 -11.87 -33.44
C GLN A 56 10.01 -11.59 -31.93
N ALA A 57 8.82 -11.77 -31.36
CA ALA A 57 8.58 -11.52 -29.95
C ALA A 57 9.44 -12.43 -29.04
N LEU A 58 9.66 -13.69 -29.41
CA LEU A 58 10.53 -14.59 -28.64
C LEU A 58 12.03 -14.43 -28.93
N ALA A 59 12.40 -14.03 -30.15
CA ALA A 59 13.79 -13.75 -30.49
C ALA A 59 14.39 -12.62 -29.63
N GLU A 60 13.57 -11.64 -29.22
CA GLU A 60 13.95 -10.59 -28.25
C GLU A 60 14.40 -11.16 -26.90
N TRP A 61 13.97 -12.37 -26.54
CA TRP A 61 14.36 -13.10 -25.32
C TRP A 61 15.39 -14.21 -25.59
N GLY A 62 15.97 -14.25 -26.80
CA GLY A 62 16.92 -15.28 -27.20
C GLY A 62 16.30 -16.67 -27.42
N LEU A 63 14.98 -16.76 -27.61
CA LEU A 63 14.27 -18.01 -27.85
C LEU A 63 13.90 -18.16 -29.33
N ASP A 64 14.48 -19.16 -30.00
CA ASP A 64 14.24 -19.42 -31.42
C ASP A 64 12.98 -20.29 -31.65
N LEU A 65 11.88 -19.63 -32.03
CA LEU A 65 10.61 -20.27 -32.36
C LEU A 65 10.52 -20.73 -33.84
N SER A 66 11.49 -20.40 -34.69
CA SER A 66 11.47 -20.72 -36.12
C SER A 66 11.39 -22.22 -36.47
N PRO A 67 11.91 -23.16 -35.63
CA PRO A 67 11.76 -24.59 -35.88
C PRO A 67 10.35 -25.11 -35.60
N HIS A 68 9.50 -24.35 -34.90
CA HIS A 68 8.16 -24.80 -34.52
C HIS A 68 7.31 -25.13 -35.74
N ARG A 69 6.56 -26.23 -35.66
CA ARG A 69 5.56 -26.63 -36.65
C ARG A 69 4.26 -26.95 -35.93
N SER A 70 3.19 -26.30 -36.37
CA SER A 70 1.88 -26.46 -35.76
C SER A 70 1.37 -27.89 -35.91
N ARG A 71 0.63 -28.35 -34.89
CA ARG A 71 -0.04 -29.65 -34.89
C ARG A 71 -1.37 -29.59 -34.16
N MET A 72 -2.31 -30.43 -34.60
CA MET A 72 -3.63 -30.54 -34.00
C MET A 72 -3.59 -31.33 -32.69
N LEU A 73 -4.38 -30.91 -31.70
CA LEU A 73 -4.57 -31.67 -30.47
C LEU A 73 -5.32 -32.97 -30.79
N SER A 74 -4.65 -34.10 -30.65
CA SER A 74 -5.22 -35.43 -30.93
C SER A 74 -5.59 -36.16 -29.64
N ARG A 75 -6.43 -37.20 -29.75
CA ARG A 75 -6.79 -38.08 -28.62
C ARG A 75 -5.55 -38.67 -27.94
N ASP A 76 -4.54 -39.06 -28.72
CA ASP A 76 -3.28 -39.61 -28.20
C ASP A 76 -2.51 -38.59 -27.35
N LEU A 77 -2.44 -37.32 -27.79
CA LEU A 77 -1.83 -36.23 -27.02
C LEU A 77 -2.59 -35.99 -25.71
N VAL A 78 -3.91 -35.95 -25.76
CA VAL A 78 -4.76 -35.78 -24.57
C VAL A 78 -4.57 -36.92 -23.58
N GLN A 79 -4.46 -38.17 -24.05
CA GLN A 79 -4.23 -39.32 -23.16
C GLN A 79 -2.84 -39.31 -22.51
N LYS A 80 -1.81 -38.84 -23.23
CA LYS A 80 -0.44 -38.72 -22.70
C LYS A 80 -0.26 -37.55 -21.74
N ALA A 81 -1.04 -36.48 -21.90
CA ALA A 81 -0.99 -35.31 -21.04
C ALA A 81 -1.38 -35.66 -19.60
N ALA A 82 -0.50 -35.34 -18.66
CA ALA A 82 -0.80 -35.27 -17.24
C ALA A 82 -1.45 -33.93 -16.86
N LEU A 83 -1.20 -32.87 -17.65
CA LEU A 83 -1.83 -31.56 -17.49
C LEU A 83 -2.00 -30.88 -18.85
N ILE A 84 -3.13 -30.22 -19.06
CA ILE A 84 -3.45 -29.44 -20.26
C ILE A 84 -3.71 -27.99 -19.83
N LEU A 85 -2.93 -27.06 -20.35
CA LEU A 85 -3.04 -25.63 -20.08
C LEU A 85 -3.60 -24.91 -21.30
N VAL A 86 -4.69 -24.19 -21.15
CA VAL A 86 -5.36 -23.51 -22.26
C VAL A 86 -5.29 -21.98 -22.14
N MET A 87 -5.40 -21.29 -23.26
CA MET A 87 -5.35 -19.82 -23.30
C MET A 87 -6.69 -19.16 -22.97
N THR A 88 -7.80 -19.85 -23.21
CA THR A 88 -9.15 -19.30 -23.05
C THR A 88 -10.12 -20.32 -22.44
N GLU A 89 -11.18 -19.85 -21.80
CA GLU A 89 -12.24 -20.74 -21.30
C GLU A 89 -12.94 -21.47 -22.45
N SER A 90 -13.07 -20.84 -23.62
CA SER A 90 -13.58 -21.51 -24.83
C SER A 90 -12.71 -22.72 -25.21
N HIS A 91 -11.38 -22.60 -25.17
CA HIS A 91 -10.50 -23.74 -25.43
C HIS A 91 -10.70 -24.87 -24.42
N LYS A 92 -10.93 -24.54 -23.14
CA LYS A 92 -11.23 -25.55 -22.12
C LYS A 92 -12.53 -26.27 -22.45
N GLN A 93 -13.57 -25.53 -22.80
CA GLN A 93 -14.87 -26.08 -23.19
C GLN A 93 -14.76 -26.98 -24.43
N ASP A 94 -14.04 -26.54 -25.47
CA ASP A 94 -13.83 -27.31 -26.69
C ASP A 94 -13.12 -28.65 -26.40
N ILE A 95 -12.08 -28.63 -25.57
CA ILE A 95 -11.33 -29.85 -25.20
C ILE A 95 -12.18 -30.78 -24.33
N VAL A 96 -12.91 -30.25 -23.34
CA VAL A 96 -13.76 -31.05 -22.46
C VAL A 96 -14.95 -31.64 -23.23
N HIS A 97 -15.48 -30.93 -24.22
CA HIS A 97 -16.53 -31.45 -25.09
C HIS A 97 -16.03 -32.58 -25.99
N ALA A 98 -14.85 -32.41 -26.62
CA ALA A 98 -14.26 -33.42 -27.49
C ALA A 98 -13.65 -34.62 -26.73
N PHE A 99 -13.17 -34.39 -25.51
CA PHE A 99 -12.51 -35.39 -24.65
C PHE A 99 -12.98 -35.24 -23.19
N PRO A 100 -14.22 -35.69 -22.87
CA PRO A 100 -14.78 -35.56 -21.51
C PRO A 100 -13.90 -36.18 -20.43
N GLU A 101 -13.13 -37.22 -20.77
CA GLU A 101 -12.19 -37.89 -19.86
C GLU A 101 -11.02 -37.00 -19.39
N ALA A 102 -10.82 -35.83 -19.99
CA ALA A 102 -9.73 -34.92 -19.66
C ALA A 102 -10.15 -33.75 -18.75
N ALA A 103 -11.42 -33.65 -18.33
CA ALA A 103 -11.95 -32.51 -17.59
C ALA A 103 -11.10 -32.12 -16.36
N ASP A 104 -10.66 -33.12 -15.57
CA ASP A 104 -9.91 -32.89 -14.33
C ASP A 104 -8.45 -32.46 -14.53
N LYS A 105 -8.00 -32.44 -15.79
CA LYS A 105 -6.62 -32.07 -16.14
C LYS A 105 -6.53 -30.91 -17.13
N VAL A 106 -7.63 -30.20 -17.41
CA VAL A 106 -7.65 -29.03 -18.30
C VAL A 106 -7.88 -27.76 -17.47
N PHE A 107 -6.89 -26.86 -17.48
CA PHE A 107 -6.91 -25.62 -16.70
C PHE A 107 -6.59 -24.42 -17.58
N LEU A 108 -7.18 -23.27 -17.25
CA LEU A 108 -6.82 -22.01 -17.87
C LEU A 108 -5.43 -21.61 -17.36
N LEU A 109 -4.53 -21.16 -18.25
CA LEU A 109 -3.17 -20.81 -17.84
C LEU A 109 -3.16 -19.70 -16.77
N LYS A 110 -4.10 -18.74 -16.84
CA LYS A 110 -4.24 -17.67 -15.83
C LYS A 110 -4.93 -18.09 -14.54
N SER A 111 -5.48 -19.32 -14.42
CA SER A 111 -6.19 -19.72 -13.20
C SER A 111 -5.29 -20.01 -11.99
N PHE A 112 -3.97 -19.91 -12.17
CA PHE A 112 -2.98 -20.20 -11.12
C PHE A 112 -2.47 -18.97 -10.36
N GLY A 113 -2.84 -17.75 -10.77
CA GLY A 113 -2.45 -16.48 -10.12
C GLY A 113 -3.26 -16.14 -8.86
N THR A 114 -2.71 -15.24 -8.03
CA THR A 114 -3.37 -14.77 -6.79
C THR A 114 -4.46 -13.74 -7.03
N ASP A 115 -4.43 -13.07 -8.19
CA ASP A 115 -5.50 -12.17 -8.64
C ASP A 115 -6.68 -12.99 -9.17
N LYS A 116 -7.84 -12.85 -8.52
CA LYS A 116 -9.08 -13.60 -8.84
C LYS A 116 -9.73 -13.25 -10.19
N ALA A 117 -9.06 -12.49 -11.06
CA ALA A 117 -9.53 -12.23 -12.42
C ALA A 117 -9.13 -13.40 -13.34
N VAL A 118 -9.92 -14.48 -13.30
CA VAL A 118 -9.83 -15.58 -14.28
C VAL A 118 -10.19 -15.00 -15.65
N GLY A 119 -9.21 -14.77 -16.52
CA GLY A 119 -9.40 -14.13 -17.82
C GLY A 119 -8.66 -14.84 -18.95
N ASP A 120 -9.18 -14.67 -20.16
CA ASP A 120 -8.61 -15.22 -21.38
C ASP A 120 -7.33 -14.47 -21.81
N ILE A 121 -6.36 -15.19 -22.37
CA ILE A 121 -5.23 -14.60 -23.09
C ILE A 121 -5.68 -14.34 -24.53
N ALA A 122 -5.83 -13.06 -24.87
CA ALA A 122 -6.33 -12.60 -26.17
C ALA A 122 -5.49 -13.13 -27.35
N ASP A 123 -6.14 -13.45 -28.48
CA ASP A 123 -5.43 -13.94 -29.67
C ASP A 123 -4.79 -12.78 -30.46
N PRO A 124 -3.44 -12.72 -30.57
CA PRO A 124 -2.78 -11.64 -31.31
C PRO A 124 -2.75 -11.87 -32.83
N ILE A 125 -3.37 -12.93 -33.35
CA ILE A 125 -3.27 -13.28 -34.77
C ILE A 125 -3.69 -12.13 -35.70
N GLY A 126 -2.89 -11.87 -36.74
CA GLY A 126 -3.11 -10.78 -37.68
C GLY A 126 -2.88 -9.36 -37.12
N GLN A 127 -2.49 -9.22 -35.85
CA GLN A 127 -2.22 -7.92 -35.22
C GLN A 127 -0.74 -7.54 -35.29
N SER A 128 -0.43 -6.31 -34.85
CA SER A 128 0.95 -5.79 -34.79
C SER A 128 1.86 -6.62 -33.88
N VAL A 129 3.18 -6.58 -34.14
CA VAL A 129 4.19 -7.21 -33.27
C VAL A 129 4.08 -6.77 -31.80
N GLN A 130 3.61 -5.55 -31.54
CA GLN A 130 3.39 -5.05 -30.17
C GLN A 130 2.31 -5.85 -29.43
N ARG A 131 1.27 -6.31 -30.13
CA ARG A 131 0.23 -7.17 -29.56
C ARG A 131 0.74 -8.59 -29.31
N TYR A 132 1.65 -9.08 -30.15
CA TYR A 132 2.36 -10.33 -29.88
C TYR A 132 3.29 -10.23 -28.67
N ARG A 133 3.98 -9.10 -28.47
CA ARG A 133 4.76 -8.83 -27.25
C ARG A 133 3.86 -8.79 -26.01
N GLN A 134 2.73 -8.10 -26.09
CA GLN A 134 1.77 -8.08 -24.98
C GLN A 134 1.28 -9.49 -24.64
N ALA A 135 0.91 -10.29 -25.65
CA ALA A 135 0.50 -11.68 -25.43
C ALA A 135 1.64 -12.53 -24.87
N ARG A 136 2.90 -12.33 -25.32
CA ARG A 136 4.10 -12.99 -24.76
C ARG A 136 4.26 -12.66 -23.27
N ASP A 137 4.19 -11.38 -22.91
CA ASP A 137 4.39 -10.92 -21.54
C ASP A 137 3.25 -11.41 -20.62
N GLU A 138 2.02 -11.44 -21.12
CA GLU A 138 0.87 -12.00 -20.40
C GLU A 138 0.98 -13.52 -20.20
N ILE A 139 1.44 -14.24 -21.23
CA ILE A 139 1.73 -15.68 -21.13
C ILE A 139 2.84 -15.93 -20.09
N ASP A 140 3.89 -15.11 -20.07
CA ASP A 140 5.01 -15.25 -19.13
C ASP A 140 4.62 -14.99 -17.67
N GLY A 141 3.78 -13.98 -17.42
CA GLY A 141 3.19 -13.73 -16.11
C GLY A 141 2.36 -14.93 -15.63
N ALA A 142 1.47 -15.43 -16.49
CA ALA A 142 0.62 -16.57 -16.16
C ALA A 142 1.42 -17.88 -15.94
N ILE A 143 2.50 -18.08 -16.70
CA ILE A 143 3.45 -19.18 -16.47
C ILE A 143 4.16 -19.02 -15.13
N SER A 144 4.55 -17.81 -14.74
CA SER A 144 5.20 -17.58 -13.45
C SER A 144 4.30 -18.01 -12.29
N ASP A 145 3.03 -17.61 -12.32
CA ASP A 145 2.04 -18.00 -11.33
C ASP A 145 1.81 -19.52 -11.30
N PHE A 146 1.70 -20.13 -12.47
CA PHE A 146 1.55 -21.57 -12.61
C PHE A 146 2.74 -22.34 -12.01
N VAL A 147 3.97 -21.89 -12.29
CA VAL A 147 5.20 -22.51 -11.74
C VAL A 147 5.23 -22.37 -10.21
N LEU A 148 4.90 -21.20 -9.67
CA LEU A 148 4.78 -20.98 -8.22
C LEU A 148 3.74 -21.92 -7.60
N HIS A 149 2.55 -22.04 -8.21
CA HIS A 149 1.51 -22.94 -7.74
C HIS A 149 1.95 -24.41 -7.71
N MET A 150 2.65 -24.87 -8.75
CA MET A 150 3.20 -26.22 -8.79
C MET A 150 4.31 -26.43 -7.75
N MET A 151 5.12 -25.41 -7.46
CA MET A 151 6.15 -25.44 -6.42
C MET A 151 5.54 -25.53 -5.01
N ASP A 152 4.52 -24.74 -4.71
CA ASP A 152 3.80 -24.76 -3.43
C ASP A 152 3.15 -26.13 -3.14
N ARG A 153 2.68 -26.81 -4.19
CA ARG A 153 2.10 -28.16 -4.11
C ARG A 153 3.15 -29.27 -4.03
N GLY A 154 4.44 -28.94 -4.10
CA GLY A 154 5.54 -29.90 -4.16
C GLY A 154 5.57 -30.75 -5.44
N LEU A 155 4.84 -30.32 -6.48
CA LEU A 155 4.71 -31.02 -7.77
C LEU A 155 5.86 -30.66 -8.74
N LEU A 156 6.50 -29.51 -8.51
CA LEU A 156 7.79 -29.15 -9.08
C LEU A 156 8.80 -29.00 -7.94
N LYS A 157 9.89 -29.76 -8.02
CA LYS A 157 11.13 -29.40 -7.33
C LYS A 157 11.89 -28.49 -8.26
N MET A 158 12.27 -27.30 -7.80
CA MET A 158 13.21 -26.50 -8.58
C MET A 158 14.46 -27.35 -8.83
N PRO A 159 14.92 -27.48 -10.07
CA PRO A 159 16.30 -27.88 -10.26
C PRO A 159 17.17 -26.87 -9.50
N PRO A 160 18.29 -27.28 -8.89
CA PRO A 160 19.30 -26.31 -8.50
C PRO A 160 19.55 -25.46 -9.74
N ALA A 161 19.33 -24.14 -9.62
CA ALA A 161 19.40 -23.26 -10.76
C ALA A 161 20.72 -23.52 -11.49
N GLU A 162 20.66 -24.00 -12.74
CA GLU A 162 21.80 -23.81 -13.62
C GLU A 162 21.89 -22.31 -13.84
N ARG A 163 22.64 -21.64 -12.94
CA ARG A 163 22.87 -20.20 -12.97
C ARG A 163 23.52 -19.89 -14.33
N SER A 164 22.73 -19.41 -15.29
CA SER A 164 23.23 -18.66 -16.46
C SER A 164 23.43 -17.18 -16.12
N TYR A 165 22.97 -16.75 -14.95
CA TYR A 165 23.24 -15.44 -14.39
C TYR A 165 24.61 -15.44 -13.72
N THR A 166 25.49 -14.56 -14.18
CA THR A 166 26.74 -14.24 -13.49
C THR A 166 26.39 -13.47 -12.22
N MET A 167 26.66 -14.05 -11.05
CA MET A 167 26.41 -13.41 -9.75
C MET A 167 27.34 -12.20 -9.60
N LYS A 168 26.80 -11.02 -9.33
CA LYS A 168 27.58 -9.82 -9.01
C LYS A 168 27.89 -9.80 -7.52
N MET A 169 29.16 -9.63 -7.18
CA MET A 169 29.63 -9.53 -5.81
C MET A 169 30.50 -8.30 -5.63
N ALA A 170 30.46 -7.69 -4.44
CA ALA A 170 31.46 -6.72 -4.02
C ALA A 170 32.37 -7.32 -2.94
N ILE A 171 33.67 -7.06 -3.00
CA ILE A 171 34.64 -7.47 -1.97
C ILE A 171 35.35 -6.24 -1.38
N GLY A 172 35.36 -6.13 -0.05
CA GLY A 172 35.95 -5.00 0.68
C GLY A 172 36.79 -5.43 1.87
N THR A 173 37.92 -4.77 2.10
CA THR A 173 38.84 -5.12 3.20
C THR A 173 39.57 -3.90 3.73
N ASP A 174 39.96 -3.98 4.99
CA ASP A 174 41.08 -3.19 5.50
C ASP A 174 42.41 -3.94 5.29
N HIS A 175 43.50 -3.31 5.75
CA HIS A 175 44.85 -3.85 5.70
C HIS A 175 45.01 -5.25 6.32
N GLY A 176 44.27 -5.55 7.39
CA GLY A 176 44.31 -6.86 8.06
C GLY A 176 43.68 -7.99 7.26
N GLY A 177 42.92 -7.68 6.21
CA GLY A 177 42.30 -8.64 5.30
C GLY A 177 42.94 -8.72 3.91
N PHE A 178 43.93 -7.89 3.61
CA PHE A 178 44.46 -7.69 2.24
C PHE A 178 44.97 -9.00 1.60
N GLU A 179 45.85 -9.74 2.28
CA GLU A 179 46.42 -10.98 1.74
C GLU A 179 45.35 -12.06 1.48
N LEU A 180 44.40 -12.20 2.41
CA LEU A 180 43.30 -13.17 2.27
C LEU A 180 42.40 -12.79 1.09
N LYS A 181 42.11 -11.50 0.89
CA LYS A 181 41.32 -11.01 -0.25
C LYS A 181 41.94 -11.35 -1.58
N GLU A 182 43.23 -11.11 -1.75
CA GLU A 182 43.93 -11.42 -2.99
C GLU A 182 43.93 -12.93 -3.28
N HIS A 183 43.96 -13.77 -2.24
CA HIS A 183 43.75 -15.21 -2.39
C HIS A 183 42.32 -15.55 -2.83
N LEU A 184 41.30 -14.98 -2.19
CA LEU A 184 39.90 -15.27 -2.52
C LEU A 184 39.48 -14.75 -3.88
N LYS A 185 39.99 -13.60 -4.33
CA LYS A 185 39.75 -13.05 -5.68
C LYS A 185 40.18 -14.03 -6.76
N LYS A 186 41.38 -14.62 -6.62
CA LYS A 186 41.87 -15.66 -7.55
C LYS A 186 40.97 -16.91 -7.58
N LEU A 187 40.31 -17.23 -6.47
CA LEU A 187 39.35 -18.35 -6.42
C LEU A 187 38.01 -18.00 -7.06
N LEU A 188 37.65 -16.72 -7.12
CA LEU A 188 36.45 -16.24 -7.79
C LEU A 188 36.65 -16.09 -9.30
N ASP A 189 37.89 -15.86 -9.75
CA ASP A 189 38.26 -15.89 -11.16
C ASP A 189 37.91 -17.23 -11.82
N GLY A 190 37.24 -17.17 -12.97
CA GLY A 190 36.77 -18.35 -13.69
C GLY A 190 35.50 -19.01 -13.14
N LYS A 191 34.93 -18.51 -12.04
CA LYS A 191 33.56 -18.87 -11.61
C LYS A 191 32.55 -17.96 -12.31
N LYS A 192 31.26 -18.33 -12.31
CA LYS A 192 30.15 -17.48 -12.78
C LYS A 192 29.84 -16.34 -11.80
N VAL A 193 30.86 -15.60 -11.39
CA VAL A 193 30.80 -14.51 -10.42
C VAL A 193 31.59 -13.32 -10.99
N GLN A 194 30.96 -12.15 -11.06
CA GLN A 194 31.60 -10.88 -11.36
C GLN A 194 31.91 -10.18 -10.03
N VAL A 195 33.19 -9.94 -9.74
CA VAL A 195 33.62 -9.35 -8.48
C VAL A 195 34.06 -7.91 -8.68
N GLU A 196 33.51 -7.02 -7.87
CA GLU A 196 33.90 -5.61 -7.77
C GLU A 196 34.74 -5.42 -6.49
N ASP A 197 36.04 -5.18 -6.65
CA ASP A 197 36.94 -4.90 -5.53
C ASP A 197 36.83 -3.44 -5.11
N VAL A 198 36.30 -3.23 -3.92
CA VAL A 198 36.15 -1.92 -3.28
C VAL A 198 36.98 -1.83 -1.99
N GLY A 199 37.93 -2.75 -1.76
CA GLY A 199 38.78 -2.78 -0.56
C GLY A 199 40.07 -1.98 -0.68
N CYS A 200 40.96 -2.12 0.31
CA CYS A 200 42.30 -1.56 0.23
C CYS A 200 43.19 -2.31 -0.79
N PHE A 201 44.23 -1.65 -1.30
CA PHE A 201 45.15 -2.19 -2.31
C PHE A 201 46.58 -2.40 -1.77
N SER A 202 46.78 -2.27 -0.46
CA SER A 202 48.05 -2.46 0.23
C SER A 202 47.84 -2.96 1.66
N SER A 203 48.93 -3.31 2.34
CA SER A 203 48.99 -3.63 3.76
C SER A 203 49.12 -2.40 4.67
N GLU A 204 49.01 -1.19 4.11
CA GLU A 204 49.06 0.05 4.89
C GLU A 204 47.79 0.24 5.70
N SER A 205 47.95 0.70 6.95
CA SER A 205 46.83 0.88 7.88
C SER A 205 45.75 1.79 7.32
N VAL A 206 44.50 1.31 7.39
CA VAL A 206 43.28 1.98 6.94
C VAL A 206 42.09 1.58 7.82
N ASP A 207 41.03 2.38 7.77
CA ASP A 207 39.82 2.18 8.57
C ASP A 207 38.80 1.26 7.88
N TYR A 208 38.43 0.18 8.56
CA TYR A 208 37.50 -0.82 8.04
C TYR A 208 36.08 -0.29 7.67
N PRO A 209 35.49 0.72 8.35
CA PRO A 209 34.13 1.17 8.05
C PRO A 209 33.93 1.68 6.62
N ASP A 210 34.95 2.28 6.01
CA ASP A 210 34.87 2.82 4.65
C ASP A 210 34.54 1.71 3.64
N PHE A 211 35.18 0.55 3.82
CA PHE A 211 35.01 -0.62 2.97
C PHE A 211 33.76 -1.44 3.33
N ALA A 212 33.46 -1.55 4.64
CA ALA A 212 32.26 -2.22 5.13
C ALA A 212 30.98 -1.57 4.59
N CYS A 213 30.91 -0.24 4.69
CA CYS A 213 29.76 0.55 4.29
C CYS A 213 29.54 0.49 2.78
N GLU A 214 30.60 0.53 1.97
CA GLU A 214 30.47 0.52 0.52
C GLU A 214 29.95 -0.84 -0.01
N VAL A 215 30.45 -1.97 0.49
CA VAL A 215 29.90 -3.29 0.15
C VAL A 215 28.44 -3.42 0.61
N ALA A 216 28.15 -2.99 1.84
CA ALA A 216 26.80 -3.06 2.40
C ALA A 216 25.80 -2.17 1.64
N ARG A 217 26.21 -0.97 1.22
CA ARG A 217 25.42 -0.07 0.38
C ARG A 217 25.05 -0.72 -0.95
N ARG A 218 26.00 -1.34 -1.65
CA ARG A 218 25.74 -2.01 -2.94
C ARG A 218 24.78 -3.19 -2.81
N VAL A 219 24.96 -4.03 -1.79
CA VAL A 219 24.04 -5.13 -1.48
C VAL A 219 22.66 -4.59 -1.08
N SER A 220 22.63 -3.52 -0.29
CA SER A 220 21.40 -2.87 0.14
C SER A 220 20.63 -2.34 -1.06
N GLU A 221 21.26 -1.62 -1.99
CA GLU A 221 20.64 -1.04 -3.18
C GLU A 221 20.29 -2.08 -4.27
N GLY A 222 20.86 -3.28 -4.19
CA GLY A 222 20.69 -4.32 -5.20
C GLY A 222 21.56 -4.12 -6.45
N THR A 223 22.63 -3.32 -6.35
CA THR A 223 23.60 -3.16 -7.44
C THR A 223 24.54 -4.38 -7.55
N VAL A 224 24.71 -5.11 -6.44
CA VAL A 224 25.33 -6.45 -6.39
C VAL A 224 24.44 -7.42 -5.63
N ASP A 225 24.57 -8.71 -5.90
CA ASP A 225 23.75 -9.75 -5.26
C ASP A 225 24.24 -10.11 -3.86
N GLN A 226 25.57 -10.10 -3.65
CA GLN A 226 26.22 -10.49 -2.39
C GLN A 226 27.51 -9.71 -2.12
N GLY A 227 27.98 -9.73 -0.88
CA GLY A 227 29.23 -9.08 -0.46
C GLY A 227 30.21 -10.02 0.25
N ILE A 228 31.50 -9.68 0.21
CA ILE A 228 32.57 -10.28 1.03
C ILE A 228 33.29 -9.15 1.77
N LEU A 229 33.46 -9.30 3.09
CA LEU A 229 34.18 -8.36 3.94
C LEU A 229 35.27 -9.05 4.73
N ILE A 230 36.45 -8.44 4.83
CA ILE A 230 37.59 -9.01 5.57
C ILE A 230 38.28 -7.92 6.38
N CYS A 231 38.45 -8.14 7.68
CA CYS A 231 39.42 -7.41 8.49
C CYS A 231 40.13 -8.35 9.44
N THR A 232 41.05 -7.88 10.29
CA THR A 232 41.81 -8.73 11.22
C THR A 232 40.93 -9.73 11.98
N THR A 233 39.79 -9.30 12.54
CA THR A 233 38.86 -10.17 13.29
C THR A 233 37.52 -10.41 12.59
N GLY A 234 37.15 -9.58 11.62
CA GLY A 234 35.84 -9.55 10.97
C GLY A 234 34.68 -9.01 11.83
N ILE A 235 34.90 -8.70 13.12
CA ILE A 235 33.82 -8.28 14.04
C ILE A 235 33.26 -6.92 13.64
N GLY A 236 34.13 -5.92 13.49
CA GLY A 236 33.73 -4.54 13.15
C GLY A 236 33.03 -4.46 11.79
N MET A 237 33.57 -5.15 10.80
CA MET A 237 32.98 -5.27 9.45
C MET A 237 31.54 -5.80 9.50
N SER A 238 31.30 -6.85 10.30
CA SER A 238 29.96 -7.43 10.48
C SER A 238 28.99 -6.44 11.15
N ILE A 239 29.45 -5.70 12.17
CA ILE A 239 28.62 -4.70 12.87
C ILE A 239 28.24 -3.55 11.93
N ALA A 240 29.20 -3.02 11.17
CA ALA A 240 28.98 -1.91 10.26
C ALA A 240 28.03 -2.28 9.11
N ALA A 241 28.25 -3.42 8.46
CA ALA A 241 27.45 -3.85 7.32
C ALA A 241 25.97 -4.09 7.68
N ASN A 242 25.69 -4.66 8.87
CA ASN A 242 24.31 -4.90 9.34
C ASN A 242 23.53 -3.63 9.69
N LYS A 243 24.10 -2.42 9.55
CA LYS A 243 23.37 -1.14 9.66
C LYS A 243 22.56 -0.81 8.40
N PHE A 244 22.87 -1.45 7.28
CA PHE A 244 22.22 -1.16 6.01
C PHE A 244 20.94 -2.00 5.83
N PRO A 245 19.84 -1.41 5.32
CA PRO A 245 18.63 -2.16 5.02
C PRO A 245 18.92 -3.33 4.09
N ARG A 246 18.19 -4.44 4.25
CA ARG A 246 18.34 -5.66 3.43
C ARG A 246 19.69 -6.38 3.55
N VAL A 247 20.66 -5.87 4.32
CA VAL A 247 21.94 -6.54 4.56
C VAL A 247 21.84 -7.48 5.76
N ARG A 248 22.36 -8.69 5.59
CA ARG A 248 22.54 -9.71 6.61
C ARG A 248 23.98 -10.22 6.52
N ALA A 249 24.88 -9.53 7.21
CA ALA A 249 26.30 -9.84 7.25
C ALA A 249 26.62 -10.85 8.36
N ALA A 250 27.37 -11.90 8.03
CA ALA A 250 27.69 -12.99 8.96
C ALA A 250 29.21 -13.24 9.01
N LEU A 251 29.78 -13.07 10.21
CA LEU A 251 31.15 -13.48 10.50
C LEU A 251 31.24 -15.01 10.51
N CYS A 252 32.03 -15.57 9.60
CA CYS A 252 32.24 -17.01 9.45
C CYS A 252 33.72 -17.34 9.65
N LEU A 253 34.01 -18.25 10.59
CA LEU A 253 35.37 -18.73 10.87
C LEU A 253 35.58 -20.18 10.40
N ASN A 254 34.55 -20.82 9.85
CA ASN A 254 34.59 -22.15 9.24
C ASN A 254 33.42 -22.34 8.27
N ASP A 255 33.51 -23.39 7.44
CA ASP A 255 32.54 -23.79 6.42
C ASP A 255 31.13 -24.03 6.99
N ARG A 256 31.02 -24.64 8.18
CA ARG A 256 29.75 -24.87 8.86
C ARG A 256 29.03 -23.57 9.18
N MET A 257 29.74 -22.54 9.62
CA MET A 257 29.16 -21.21 9.87
C MET A 257 28.65 -20.59 8.58
N ALA A 258 29.42 -20.69 7.49
CA ALA A 258 29.04 -20.16 6.18
C ALA A 258 27.75 -20.81 5.65
N LYS A 259 27.67 -22.14 5.76
CA LYS A 259 26.46 -22.91 5.44
C LYS A 259 25.25 -22.43 6.23
N MET A 260 25.37 -22.35 7.55
CA MET A 260 24.25 -21.96 8.41
C MET A 260 23.83 -20.50 8.19
N ALA A 261 24.78 -19.59 7.92
CA ALA A 261 24.49 -18.21 7.61
C ALA A 261 23.61 -18.09 6.35
N ARG A 262 23.95 -18.83 5.29
CA ARG A 262 23.17 -18.90 4.05
C ARG A 262 21.83 -19.62 4.25
N ALA A 263 21.88 -20.88 4.69
CA ALA A 263 20.72 -21.78 4.73
C ALA A 263 19.65 -21.34 5.75
N HIS A 264 20.06 -20.89 6.94
CA HIS A 264 19.12 -20.61 8.03
C HIS A 264 18.76 -19.13 8.16
N ASN A 265 19.66 -18.22 7.75
CA ASN A 265 19.51 -16.78 7.99
C ASN A 265 19.42 -15.96 6.70
N ASN A 266 19.54 -16.61 5.53
CA ASN A 266 19.53 -15.94 4.23
C ASN A 266 20.60 -14.81 4.15
N ALA A 267 21.76 -15.02 4.76
CA ALA A 267 22.84 -14.03 4.79
C ALA A 267 23.32 -13.72 3.37
N ASN A 268 23.56 -12.44 3.07
CA ASN A 268 23.99 -11.97 1.76
C ASN A 268 25.34 -11.23 1.80
N VAL A 269 25.96 -11.10 2.98
CA VAL A 269 27.34 -10.63 3.11
C VAL A 269 28.15 -11.62 3.96
N LEU A 270 29.20 -12.20 3.37
CA LEU A 270 30.18 -13.04 4.06
C LEU A 270 31.21 -12.15 4.75
N VAL A 271 31.49 -12.38 6.02
CA VAL A 271 32.54 -11.65 6.75
C VAL A 271 33.59 -12.63 7.28
N LEU A 272 34.88 -12.32 7.10
CA LEU A 272 36.02 -13.15 7.48
C LEU A 272 36.99 -12.37 8.40
N GLY A 273 37.65 -13.10 9.30
CA GLY A 273 38.76 -12.59 10.10
C GLY A 273 40.10 -12.96 9.50
N GLY A 274 40.77 -12.04 8.81
CA GLY A 274 42.05 -12.27 8.12
C GLY A 274 43.20 -12.72 9.04
N GLY A 275 43.14 -12.36 10.33
CA GLY A 275 44.08 -12.84 11.36
C GLY A 275 43.63 -14.12 12.07
N LEU A 276 42.45 -14.66 11.74
CA LEU A 276 41.83 -15.81 12.41
C LEU A 276 41.58 -16.99 11.46
N VAL A 277 41.69 -16.76 10.16
CA VAL A 277 41.34 -17.73 9.12
C VAL A 277 42.51 -17.81 8.14
N THR A 278 43.05 -19.00 7.96
CA THR A 278 44.09 -19.26 6.95
C THR A 278 43.51 -19.20 5.53
N ALA A 279 44.37 -19.06 4.52
CA ALA A 279 43.92 -19.04 3.12
C ALA A 279 43.12 -20.29 2.72
N GLU A 280 43.52 -21.47 3.22
CA GLU A 280 42.86 -22.75 2.96
C GLU A 280 41.47 -22.82 3.62
N GLU A 281 41.37 -22.42 4.90
CA GLU A 281 40.08 -22.33 5.59
C GLU A 281 39.16 -21.30 4.93
N GLY A 282 39.71 -20.16 4.50
CA GLY A 282 38.99 -19.12 3.76
C GLY A 282 38.43 -19.64 2.44
N ALA A 283 39.19 -20.45 1.70
CA ALA A 283 38.73 -21.11 0.48
C ALA A 283 37.56 -22.07 0.75
N GLY A 284 37.64 -22.87 1.83
CA GLY A 284 36.57 -23.77 2.25
C GLY A 284 35.28 -23.02 2.63
N ILE A 285 35.42 -21.93 3.38
CA ILE A 285 34.32 -21.05 3.76
C ILE A 285 33.63 -20.45 2.53
N LEU A 286 34.41 -19.89 1.59
CA LEU A 286 33.88 -19.27 0.38
C LEU A 286 33.18 -20.30 -0.52
N ALA A 287 33.74 -21.50 -0.65
CA ALA A 287 33.15 -22.57 -1.44
C ALA A 287 31.78 -22.98 -0.88
N GLU A 288 31.67 -23.18 0.44
CA GLU A 288 30.41 -23.56 1.08
C GLU A 288 29.38 -22.41 1.05
N TRP A 289 29.84 -21.15 1.16
CA TRP A 289 28.99 -19.97 1.02
C TRP A 289 28.31 -19.88 -0.36
N LEU A 290 29.08 -20.04 -1.44
CA LEU A 290 28.59 -19.96 -2.82
C LEU A 290 27.66 -21.12 -3.19
N LYS A 291 27.86 -22.28 -2.55
CA LYS A 291 27.08 -23.51 -2.75
C LYS A 291 25.76 -23.51 -1.97
N SER A 292 25.68 -22.81 -0.84
CA SER A 292 24.54 -22.88 0.07
C SER A 292 23.41 -21.93 -0.35
N ASP A 293 22.21 -22.50 -0.52
CA ASP A 293 20.96 -21.76 -0.77
C ASP A 293 20.12 -21.65 0.51
N PHE A 294 19.21 -20.66 0.53
CA PHE A 294 18.32 -20.42 1.66
C PHE A 294 17.21 -21.48 1.75
N GLU A 295 16.93 -21.99 2.95
CA GLU A 295 15.87 -22.97 3.19
C GLU A 295 14.49 -22.28 3.35
N SER A 296 13.93 -21.83 2.23
CA SER A 296 12.57 -21.27 2.15
C SER A 296 11.49 -22.31 2.49
N GLY A 297 10.31 -21.86 2.93
CA GLY A 297 9.19 -22.72 3.32
C GLY A 297 9.35 -23.42 4.67
N THR A 298 10.41 -23.12 5.42
CA THR A 298 10.72 -23.75 6.70
C THR A 298 10.58 -22.79 7.90
N ARG A 299 10.89 -23.26 9.11
CA ARG A 299 11.03 -22.41 10.30
C ARG A 299 12.05 -21.28 10.12
N HIS A 300 12.99 -21.41 9.19
CA HIS A 300 14.06 -20.46 8.92
C HIS A 300 13.52 -19.21 8.23
N GLU A 301 12.68 -19.36 7.21
CA GLU A 301 11.92 -18.26 6.59
C GLU A 301 11.07 -17.50 7.59
N ARG A 302 10.31 -18.21 8.44
CA ARG A 302 9.55 -17.56 9.51
C ARG A 302 10.43 -16.71 10.44
N ARG A 303 11.64 -17.18 10.78
CA ARG A 303 12.58 -16.43 11.63
C ARG A 303 13.17 -15.24 10.89
N VAL A 304 13.54 -15.40 9.62
CA VAL A 304 14.02 -14.31 8.76
C VAL A 304 12.95 -13.23 8.62
N ASN A 305 11.69 -13.60 8.37
CA ASN A 305 10.57 -12.66 8.31
C ASN A 305 10.34 -11.96 9.65
N LYS A 306 10.51 -12.65 10.79
CA LYS A 306 10.49 -12.03 12.11
C LYS A 306 11.67 -11.07 12.32
N MET A 307 12.89 -11.40 11.92
CA MET A 307 14.04 -10.49 11.99
C MET A 307 13.81 -9.24 11.13
N GLN A 308 13.21 -9.41 9.95
CA GLN A 308 12.82 -8.30 9.10
C GLN A 308 11.71 -7.45 9.74
N ALA A 309 10.75 -8.07 10.43
CA ALA A 309 9.77 -7.37 11.25
C ALA A 309 10.37 -6.68 12.49
N CYS A 310 11.48 -7.20 13.05
CA CYS A 310 12.23 -6.46 14.08
C CYS A 310 12.93 -5.23 13.49
N ALA A 311 13.43 -5.31 12.26
CA ALA A 311 13.90 -4.13 11.52
C ALA A 311 12.74 -3.15 11.19
N VAL A 312 11.49 -3.63 11.15
CA VAL A 312 10.26 -2.81 11.13
C VAL A 312 9.98 -2.13 12.47
N SER A 313 10.40 -2.72 13.59
CA SER A 313 10.43 -2.07 14.91
C SER A 313 11.66 -1.20 15.14
N ALA A 314 12.68 -1.25 14.26
CA ALA A 314 13.94 -0.51 14.39
C ALA A 314 13.87 0.94 13.89
N ALA A 315 12.69 1.41 13.49
CA ALA A 315 12.38 2.84 13.44
C ALA A 315 12.22 3.44 14.86
N ASP A 316 12.82 2.84 15.88
CA ASP A 316 13.01 3.52 17.15
C ASP A 316 13.87 4.75 16.85
N PRO A 317 13.46 5.96 17.24
CA PRO A 317 14.19 7.18 16.93
C PRO A 317 15.44 7.24 17.83
N VAL A 318 16.42 6.35 17.60
CA VAL A 318 17.62 6.18 18.43
C VAL A 318 18.44 7.47 18.48
N ALA A 319 18.44 8.25 17.39
CA ALA A 319 19.02 9.59 17.39
C ALA A 319 18.36 10.49 18.44
N VAL A 320 17.02 10.44 18.55
CA VAL A 320 16.25 11.19 19.57
C VAL A 320 16.54 10.64 20.96
N TYR A 321 16.67 9.33 21.16
CA TYR A 321 17.08 8.78 22.47
C TYR A 321 18.40 9.38 22.98
N ASN A 322 19.38 9.53 22.08
CA ASN A 322 20.68 10.10 22.44
C ASN A 322 20.64 11.62 22.64
N SER A 323 19.78 12.35 21.90
CA SER A 323 19.72 13.82 21.95
C SER A 323 18.69 14.37 22.95
N ASP A 324 17.55 13.71 23.08
CA ASP A 324 16.38 14.13 23.87
C ASP A 324 15.60 12.89 24.40
N PRO A 325 16.03 12.32 25.55
CA PRO A 325 15.37 11.17 26.17
C PRO A 325 13.91 11.41 26.57
N GLU A 326 13.52 12.66 26.85
CA GLU A 326 12.15 13.01 27.25
C GLU A 326 11.19 12.85 26.07
N ILE A 327 11.55 13.40 24.91
CA ILE A 327 10.79 13.21 23.68
C ILE A 327 10.81 11.75 23.25
N TYR A 328 11.93 11.04 23.38
CA TYR A 328 11.98 9.61 23.11
C TYR A 328 10.97 8.83 23.97
N SER A 329 10.90 9.14 25.28
CA SER A 329 9.92 8.55 26.20
C SER A 329 8.48 8.82 25.76
N ALA A 330 8.17 10.06 25.37
CA ALA A 330 6.84 10.43 24.86
C ALA A 330 6.46 9.62 23.60
N LEU A 331 7.38 9.47 22.63
CA LEU A 331 7.17 8.69 21.41
C LEU A 331 6.92 7.21 21.70
N ARG A 332 7.67 6.63 22.66
CA ARG A 332 7.50 5.25 23.12
C ARG A 332 6.16 5.04 23.84
N ASN A 333 5.77 5.99 24.69
CA ASN A 333 4.50 5.94 25.42
C ASN A 333 3.30 6.05 24.47
N GLU A 334 3.36 6.92 23.47
CA GLU A 334 2.30 7.01 22.45
C GLU A 334 2.24 5.74 21.58
N THR A 335 3.39 5.17 21.21
CA THR A 335 3.43 3.89 20.51
C THR A 335 2.75 2.79 21.32
N LYS A 336 2.99 2.74 22.64
CA LYS A 336 2.34 1.79 23.54
C LYS A 336 0.83 2.04 23.60
N ARG A 337 0.40 3.30 23.75
CA ARG A 337 -1.02 3.68 23.79
C ARG A 337 -1.76 3.20 22.55
N GLN A 338 -1.28 3.53 21.35
CA GLN A 338 -1.91 3.12 20.09
C GLN A 338 -1.97 1.59 19.93
N ARG A 339 -0.95 0.87 20.40
CA ARG A 339 -0.94 -0.61 20.37
C ARG A 339 -2.01 -1.20 21.28
N GLU A 340 -2.19 -0.63 22.46
CA GLU A 340 -3.02 -1.18 23.52
C GLU A 340 -4.47 -0.64 23.52
N ASN A 341 -4.75 0.43 22.77
CA ASN A 341 -6.08 1.05 22.69
C ASN A 341 -6.84 0.63 21.42
N LEU A 342 -8.17 0.63 21.52
CA LEU A 342 -9.08 0.65 20.38
C LEU A 342 -9.32 2.10 19.95
N GLU A 343 -8.76 2.47 18.80
CA GLU A 343 -8.96 3.79 18.22
C GLU A 343 -10.25 3.83 17.40
N LEU A 344 -11.23 4.58 17.91
CA LEU A 344 -12.55 4.73 17.30
C LEU A 344 -12.88 6.19 16.95
N ILE A 345 -11.90 7.10 17.05
CA ILE A 345 -12.05 8.47 16.55
C ILE A 345 -12.18 8.41 15.02
N ALA A 346 -13.34 8.82 14.49
CA ALA A 346 -13.67 8.70 13.05
C ALA A 346 -12.76 9.49 12.08
N SER A 347 -11.93 10.38 12.60
CA SER A 347 -10.95 11.17 11.85
C SER A 347 -9.51 10.67 11.99
N GLU A 348 -9.30 9.58 12.70
CA GLU A 348 -7.98 8.97 12.88
C GLU A 348 -7.83 7.68 12.08
N ASN A 349 -6.57 7.36 11.79
CA ASN A 349 -6.17 6.16 11.07
C ASN A 349 -4.68 5.90 11.30
N TYR A 350 -4.21 4.70 10.93
CA TYR A 350 -2.79 4.36 10.94
C TYR A 350 -2.22 4.43 9.54
N VAL A 351 -1.25 5.30 9.33
CA VAL A 351 -0.48 5.35 8.08
C VAL A 351 0.44 4.14 7.96
N SER A 352 0.81 3.77 6.73
CA SER A 352 1.82 2.73 6.52
C SER A 352 3.20 3.19 7.00
N ARG A 353 4.11 2.24 7.24
CA ARG A 353 5.53 2.53 7.47
C ARG A 353 6.14 3.35 6.33
N ALA A 354 5.80 3.05 5.07
CA ALA A 354 6.33 3.78 3.92
C ALA A 354 5.95 5.26 3.94
N VAL A 355 4.70 5.58 4.32
CA VAL A 355 4.24 6.96 4.53
C VAL A 355 5.03 7.63 5.66
N ARG A 356 5.29 6.93 6.79
CA ARG A 356 6.09 7.48 7.91
C ARG A 356 7.54 7.74 7.53
N GLU A 357 8.16 6.83 6.77
CA GLU A 357 9.54 7.00 6.31
C GLU A 357 9.69 8.17 5.34
N ALA A 358 8.75 8.35 4.41
CA ALA A 358 8.72 9.51 3.53
C ALA A 358 8.52 10.82 4.32
N GLN A 359 7.61 10.81 5.30
CA GLN A 359 7.32 11.96 6.18
C GLN A 359 8.54 12.38 7.01
N GLY A 360 9.37 11.44 7.46
CA GLY A 360 10.59 11.70 8.24
C GLY A 360 11.87 11.88 7.42
N SER A 361 11.76 12.05 6.10
CA SER A 361 12.91 12.03 5.18
C SER A 361 13.64 13.38 5.07
N VAL A 362 14.80 13.35 4.41
CA VAL A 362 15.65 14.51 4.11
C VAL A 362 14.94 15.61 3.30
N MET A 363 13.81 15.31 2.66
CA MET A 363 12.99 16.31 1.96
C MET A 363 12.46 17.39 2.91
N THR A 364 12.48 17.16 4.23
CA THR A 364 12.16 18.19 5.23
C THR A 364 13.07 19.41 5.16
N ASN A 365 14.30 19.24 4.67
CA ASN A 365 15.30 20.33 4.58
C ASN A 365 15.09 21.21 3.34
N LYS A 366 14.28 20.77 2.36
CA LYS A 366 14.22 21.44 1.06
C LYS A 366 13.15 22.52 1.02
N TYR A 367 13.58 23.76 0.84
CA TYR A 367 12.72 24.91 0.54
C TYR A 367 12.45 24.98 -0.98
N ALA A 368 11.19 24.92 -1.40
CA ALA A 368 10.78 24.75 -2.81
C ALA A 368 9.57 25.62 -3.22
N GLU A 369 9.59 26.91 -2.87
CA GLU A 369 8.51 27.85 -3.25
C GLU A 369 8.24 27.90 -4.76
N GLY A 370 6.97 28.02 -5.12
CA GLY A 370 6.47 27.88 -6.49
C GLY A 370 5.92 26.49 -6.76
N TYR A 371 5.86 26.11 -8.04
CA TYR A 371 5.29 24.86 -8.52
C TYR A 371 6.31 24.10 -9.39
N PRO A 372 6.13 22.79 -9.66
CA PRO A 372 7.08 22.03 -10.47
C PRO A 372 7.42 22.72 -11.80
N GLY A 373 8.72 22.88 -12.09
CA GLY A 373 9.23 23.60 -13.26
C GLY A 373 9.16 25.14 -13.20
N LYS A 374 8.52 25.72 -12.18
CA LYS A 374 8.39 27.18 -11.95
C LYS A 374 8.65 27.50 -10.48
N ARG A 375 9.88 27.21 -10.03
CA ARG A 375 10.32 27.44 -8.65
C ARG A 375 11.03 28.78 -8.48
N TRP A 376 10.94 29.34 -7.29
CA TRP A 376 11.67 30.55 -6.88
C TRP A 376 13.12 30.24 -6.48
N TYR A 377 13.40 28.99 -6.11
CA TYR A 377 14.71 28.52 -5.68
C TYR A 377 15.21 27.36 -6.55
N ASN A 378 16.53 27.29 -6.73
CA ASN A 378 17.21 26.23 -7.47
C ASN A 378 17.29 24.90 -6.67
N GLY A 379 17.73 23.82 -7.32
CA GLY A 379 17.95 22.52 -6.70
C GLY A 379 16.66 21.79 -6.32
N CYS A 380 15.61 21.95 -7.14
CA CYS A 380 14.28 21.38 -6.90
C CYS A 380 13.98 20.13 -7.76
N GLU A 381 14.98 19.59 -8.46
CA GLU A 381 14.83 18.45 -9.40
C GLU A 381 14.00 17.28 -8.81
N PHE A 382 14.44 16.72 -7.68
CA PHE A 382 13.79 15.55 -7.09
C PHE A 382 12.52 15.86 -6.28
N VAL A 383 12.37 17.09 -5.78
CA VAL A 383 11.13 17.50 -5.11
C VAL A 383 10.03 17.79 -6.13
N ASP A 384 10.38 18.27 -7.32
CA ASP A 384 9.46 18.38 -8.45
C ASP A 384 8.94 17.02 -8.89
N GLU A 385 9.80 15.99 -8.94
CA GLU A 385 9.38 14.62 -9.24
C GLU A 385 8.37 14.11 -8.21
N ALA A 386 8.66 14.27 -6.92
CA ALA A 386 7.75 13.85 -5.84
C ALA A 386 6.40 14.58 -5.90
N GLU A 387 6.41 15.89 -6.18
CA GLU A 387 5.19 16.68 -6.29
C GLU A 387 4.37 16.31 -7.53
N ARG A 388 5.01 16.10 -8.69
CA ARG A 388 4.32 15.61 -9.91
C ARG A 388 3.68 14.25 -9.67
N LEU A 389 4.39 13.31 -9.06
CA LEU A 389 3.84 11.99 -8.71
C LEU A 389 2.63 12.11 -7.78
N ALA A 390 2.66 13.02 -6.81
CA ALA A 390 1.51 13.27 -5.94
C ALA A 390 0.31 13.83 -6.73
N ILE A 391 0.55 14.79 -7.62
CA ILE A 391 -0.48 15.41 -8.47
C ILE A 391 -1.11 14.36 -9.39
N ASP A 392 -0.29 13.64 -10.16
CA ASP A 392 -0.75 12.69 -11.18
C ASP A 392 -1.57 11.55 -10.55
N ARG A 393 -1.09 10.98 -9.44
CA ARG A 393 -1.80 9.92 -8.71
C ARG A 393 -3.12 10.42 -8.12
N ALA A 394 -3.17 11.64 -7.60
CA ALA A 394 -4.41 12.24 -7.11
C ALA A 394 -5.40 12.51 -8.25
N LYS A 395 -4.92 12.95 -9.42
CA LYS A 395 -5.76 13.11 -10.62
C LYS A 395 -6.39 11.79 -11.04
N GLU A 396 -5.60 10.72 -11.05
CA GLU A 396 -6.07 9.36 -11.36
C GLU A 396 -7.12 8.87 -10.36
N LEU A 397 -6.86 9.01 -9.05
CA LEU A 397 -7.77 8.55 -8.00
C LEU A 397 -9.16 9.19 -8.06
N PHE A 398 -9.23 10.49 -8.39
CA PHE A 398 -10.46 11.27 -8.27
C PHE A 398 -11.09 11.68 -9.61
N GLY A 399 -10.41 11.41 -10.74
CA GLY A 399 -10.84 11.86 -12.07
C GLY A 399 -10.79 13.38 -12.19
N ALA A 400 -9.72 14.01 -11.70
CA ALA A 400 -9.60 15.46 -11.59
C ALA A 400 -8.88 16.10 -12.80
N GLU A 401 -9.31 17.31 -13.16
CA GLU A 401 -8.65 18.15 -14.16
C GLU A 401 -7.38 18.80 -13.59
N HIS A 402 -7.48 19.48 -12.44
CA HIS A 402 -6.36 20.06 -11.71
C HIS A 402 -6.34 19.63 -10.25
N VAL A 403 -5.12 19.49 -9.70
CA VAL A 403 -4.90 19.14 -8.30
C VAL A 403 -3.75 19.96 -7.72
N ASN A 404 -3.99 20.60 -6.59
CA ASN A 404 -2.96 21.24 -5.77
C ASN A 404 -2.72 20.43 -4.48
N VAL A 405 -1.52 19.86 -4.36
CA VAL A 405 -1.09 18.99 -3.25
C VAL A 405 -0.34 19.73 -2.14
N GLN A 406 -0.15 21.04 -2.27
CA GLN A 406 0.64 21.84 -1.32
C GLN A 406 -0.08 22.26 -0.02
N PRO A 407 -1.42 22.24 0.15
CA PRO A 407 -2.02 22.67 1.40
C PRO A 407 -1.50 21.88 2.62
N HIS A 408 -1.10 22.62 3.66
CA HIS A 408 -0.53 22.06 4.88
C HIS A 408 -1.56 21.26 5.69
N CYS A 409 -2.84 21.61 5.59
CA CYS A 409 -3.94 20.88 6.22
C CYS A 409 -5.26 21.11 5.47
N GLY A 410 -6.33 20.43 5.89
CA GLY A 410 -7.67 20.63 5.30
C GLY A 410 -8.19 22.07 5.50
N SER A 411 -7.88 22.70 6.64
CA SER A 411 -8.29 24.07 6.89
C SER A 411 -7.63 25.07 5.94
N SER A 412 -6.34 24.88 5.61
CA SER A 412 -5.67 25.74 4.62
C SER A 412 -6.14 25.44 3.20
N ALA A 413 -6.52 24.19 2.88
CA ALA A 413 -7.16 23.87 1.60
C ALA A 413 -8.50 24.60 1.43
N ASN A 414 -9.37 24.57 2.44
CA ASN A 414 -10.64 25.30 2.40
C ASN A 414 -10.41 26.82 2.30
N MET A 415 -9.46 27.35 3.08
CA MET A 415 -9.10 28.76 3.06
C MET A 415 -8.63 29.25 1.69
N ALA A 416 -7.82 28.45 0.98
CA ALA A 416 -7.38 28.77 -0.38
C ALA A 416 -8.57 28.84 -1.35
N VAL A 417 -9.49 27.87 -1.30
CA VAL A 417 -10.68 27.92 -2.17
C VAL A 417 -11.51 29.17 -1.85
N TYR A 418 -11.83 29.42 -0.59
CA TYR A 418 -12.63 30.59 -0.22
C TYR A 418 -12.01 31.91 -0.70
N PHE A 419 -10.72 32.13 -0.44
CA PHE A 419 -10.07 33.38 -0.86
C PHE A 419 -9.79 33.48 -2.36
N SER A 420 -9.83 32.36 -3.10
CA SER A 420 -9.67 32.40 -4.57
C SER A 420 -10.91 32.95 -5.28
N VAL A 421 -12.12 32.80 -4.70
CA VAL A 421 -13.38 33.17 -5.37
C VAL A 421 -14.30 34.09 -4.57
N LEU A 422 -14.03 34.32 -3.28
CA LEU A 422 -14.84 35.19 -2.41
C LEU A 422 -14.07 36.40 -1.91
N GLN A 423 -14.81 37.47 -1.66
CA GLN A 423 -14.38 38.64 -0.93
C GLN A 423 -14.98 38.65 0.48
N PRO A 424 -14.33 39.29 1.47
CA PRO A 424 -14.95 39.49 2.78
C PRO A 424 -16.33 40.14 2.66
N GLY A 425 -17.30 39.64 3.44
CA GLY A 425 -18.71 40.03 3.39
C GLY A 425 -19.57 39.23 2.41
N ASP A 426 -18.97 38.47 1.48
CA ASP A 426 -19.73 37.59 0.61
C ASP A 426 -20.50 36.53 1.42
N THR A 427 -21.66 36.14 0.90
CA THR A 427 -22.52 35.16 1.57
C THR A 427 -22.17 33.74 1.16
N ILE A 428 -21.99 32.87 2.15
CA ILE A 428 -21.82 31.41 1.98
C ILE A 428 -22.98 30.65 2.63
N LEU A 429 -23.37 29.54 2.01
CA LEU A 429 -24.37 28.61 2.54
C LEU A 429 -23.71 27.29 2.92
N ALA A 430 -23.81 26.87 4.17
CA ALA A 430 -23.04 25.74 4.68
C ALA A 430 -23.75 24.96 5.80
N MET A 431 -23.34 23.71 6.03
CA MET A 431 -23.94 22.88 7.08
C MET A 431 -23.61 23.41 8.48
N SER A 432 -24.62 23.50 9.34
CA SER A 432 -24.42 23.87 10.75
C SER A 432 -23.50 22.88 11.48
N LEU A 433 -22.57 23.39 12.30
CA LEU A 433 -21.71 22.58 13.16
C LEU A 433 -22.53 21.67 14.10
N ALA A 434 -23.65 22.17 14.63
CA ALA A 434 -24.53 21.41 15.51
C ALA A 434 -25.18 20.20 14.83
N HIS A 435 -25.28 20.22 13.50
CA HIS A 435 -25.91 19.17 12.71
C HIS A 435 -24.90 18.32 11.92
N GLY A 436 -23.59 18.51 12.14
CA GLY A 436 -22.54 17.66 11.55
C GLY A 436 -21.57 18.37 10.61
N GLY A 437 -21.72 19.69 10.40
CA GLY A 437 -20.77 20.51 9.66
C GLY A 437 -19.39 20.59 10.31
N HIS A 438 -18.46 21.32 9.69
CA HIS A 438 -17.10 21.53 10.23
C HIS A 438 -16.85 23.00 10.57
N LEU A 439 -15.85 23.26 11.44
CA LEU A 439 -15.50 24.62 11.87
C LEU A 439 -15.19 25.57 10.70
N THR A 440 -14.52 25.06 9.66
CA THR A 440 -14.14 25.83 8.45
C THR A 440 -15.29 26.03 7.47
N HIS A 441 -16.50 25.59 7.81
CA HIS A 441 -17.71 25.78 7.02
C HIS A 441 -18.53 26.98 7.51
N GLY A 442 -17.90 27.92 8.22
CA GLY A 442 -18.55 29.16 8.65
C GLY A 442 -18.74 29.34 10.16
N HIS A 443 -18.06 28.56 11.01
CA HIS A 443 -18.13 28.81 12.45
C HIS A 443 -17.54 30.19 12.81
N LYS A 444 -18.22 30.95 13.68
CA LYS A 444 -17.92 32.37 13.98
C LYS A 444 -16.46 32.66 14.40
N VAL A 445 -15.81 31.71 15.07
CA VAL A 445 -14.42 31.87 15.53
C VAL A 445 -13.37 31.49 14.46
N ASN A 446 -13.79 30.78 13.41
CA ASN A 446 -12.93 30.36 12.31
C ASN A 446 -12.81 31.48 11.27
N PHE A 447 -11.76 31.48 10.44
CA PHE A 447 -11.59 32.48 9.37
C PHE A 447 -12.85 32.60 8.49
N SER A 448 -13.49 31.46 8.18
CA SER A 448 -14.68 31.43 7.33
C SER A 448 -15.85 32.20 7.93
N GLY A 449 -16.09 32.08 9.24
CA GLY A 449 -17.17 32.81 9.92
C GLY A 449 -16.79 34.23 10.34
N ARG A 450 -15.50 34.58 10.31
CA ARG A 450 -15.01 35.94 10.57
C ARG A 450 -15.07 36.82 9.32
N PHE A 451 -14.78 36.25 8.15
CA PHE A 451 -14.69 37.01 6.90
C PHE A 451 -15.96 37.01 6.07
N PHE A 452 -16.78 35.95 6.14
CA PHE A 452 -17.95 35.80 5.26
C PHE A 452 -19.26 35.87 6.05
N ASN A 453 -20.33 36.25 5.36
CA ASN A 453 -21.69 36.15 5.91
C ASN A 453 -22.16 34.70 5.78
N VAL A 454 -22.45 34.04 6.91
CA VAL A 454 -22.75 32.60 6.92
C VAL A 454 -24.23 32.38 7.11
N VAL A 455 -24.86 31.72 6.13
CA VAL A 455 -26.19 31.13 6.25
C VAL A 455 -26.02 29.63 6.46
N SER A 456 -26.69 29.06 7.46
CA SER A 456 -26.56 27.65 7.78
C SER A 456 -27.80 26.85 7.39
N TYR A 457 -27.58 25.67 6.79
CA TYR A 457 -28.61 24.65 6.62
C TYR A 457 -28.40 23.49 7.61
N GLY A 458 -29.43 22.67 7.78
CA GLY A 458 -29.44 21.60 8.75
C GLY A 458 -29.84 20.24 8.20
N VAL A 459 -30.25 19.41 9.15
CA VAL A 459 -30.92 18.14 8.89
C VAL A 459 -32.39 18.29 9.28
N ASP A 460 -33.24 17.48 8.68
CA ASP A 460 -34.63 17.35 9.06
C ASP A 460 -34.79 16.77 10.48
N LYS A 461 -35.83 17.20 11.20
CA LYS A 461 -36.04 16.85 12.62
C LYS A 461 -36.42 15.39 12.82
N GLU A 462 -37.13 14.79 11.88
CA GLU A 462 -37.66 13.44 12.02
C GLU A 462 -36.65 12.40 11.49
N THR A 463 -36.07 12.68 10.33
CA THR A 463 -35.16 11.76 9.65
C THR A 463 -33.69 11.94 10.04
N GLU A 464 -33.32 13.10 10.60
CA GLU A 464 -31.93 13.49 10.89
C GLU A 464 -31.03 13.42 9.63
N ARG A 465 -31.62 13.56 8.44
CA ARG A 465 -30.94 13.63 7.14
C ARG A 465 -30.93 15.05 6.60
N ILE A 466 -29.95 15.41 5.77
CA ILE A 466 -29.85 16.75 5.17
C ILE A 466 -31.19 17.11 4.51
N ASN A 467 -31.70 18.30 4.83
CA ASN A 467 -32.94 18.81 4.24
C ASN A 467 -32.61 19.63 2.98
N TYR A 468 -32.71 18.99 1.80
CA TYR A 468 -32.38 19.64 0.53
C TYR A 468 -33.38 20.73 0.12
N ASP A 469 -34.63 20.66 0.58
CA ASP A 469 -35.63 21.69 0.30
C ASP A 469 -35.35 22.95 1.14
N GLU A 470 -34.94 22.79 2.40
CA GLU A 470 -34.42 23.90 3.21
C GLU A 470 -33.21 24.56 2.54
N ILE A 471 -32.28 23.77 1.99
CA ILE A 471 -31.11 24.30 1.25
C ILE A 471 -31.57 25.12 0.04
N GLN A 472 -32.54 24.61 -0.74
CA GLN A 472 -33.09 25.31 -1.90
C GLN A 472 -33.74 26.65 -1.51
N ASP A 473 -34.54 26.65 -0.45
CA ASP A 473 -35.23 27.85 0.04
C ASP A 473 -34.22 28.90 0.55
N LEU A 474 -33.24 28.46 1.35
CA LEU A 474 -32.18 29.32 1.86
C LEU A 474 -31.31 29.88 0.73
N ALA A 475 -30.97 29.06 -0.27
CA ALA A 475 -30.21 29.51 -1.43
C ALA A 475 -30.99 30.58 -2.21
N SER A 476 -32.27 30.34 -2.49
CA SER A 476 -33.13 31.26 -3.25
C SER A 476 -33.30 32.60 -2.54
N LYS A 477 -33.46 32.57 -1.21
CA LYS A 477 -33.66 33.77 -0.38
C LYS A 477 -32.38 34.58 -0.21
N ASN A 478 -31.24 33.92 0.02
CA ASN A 478 -30.00 34.60 0.42
C ASN A 478 -29.01 34.78 -0.73
N LYS A 479 -29.20 34.11 -1.87
CA LYS A 479 -28.35 34.16 -3.07
C LYS A 479 -26.85 34.07 -2.72
N PRO A 480 -26.42 32.97 -2.06
CA PRO A 480 -25.02 32.81 -1.66
C PRO A 480 -24.11 32.80 -2.89
N LYS A 481 -22.89 33.30 -2.76
CA LYS A 481 -21.87 33.14 -3.81
C LYS A 481 -21.31 31.72 -3.86
N LEU A 482 -21.31 31.03 -2.73
CA LEU A 482 -20.79 29.67 -2.62
C LEU A 482 -21.65 28.82 -1.68
N ILE A 483 -21.96 27.61 -2.10
CA ILE A 483 -22.53 26.54 -1.28
C ILE A 483 -21.39 25.59 -0.90
N CYS A 484 -21.13 25.45 0.40
CA CYS A 484 -20.17 24.52 0.96
C CYS A 484 -20.90 23.28 1.48
N ALA A 485 -20.57 22.12 0.92
CA ALA A 485 -21.07 20.82 1.34
C ALA A 485 -19.94 19.93 1.86
N GLY A 486 -20.31 18.83 2.52
CA GLY A 486 -19.39 17.99 3.28
C GLY A 486 -19.62 18.09 4.78
N ALA A 487 -19.17 17.08 5.52
CA ALA A 487 -19.50 16.95 6.93
C ALA A 487 -18.40 16.26 7.74
N SER A 488 -18.34 16.59 9.03
CA SER A 488 -17.49 15.91 10.02
C SER A 488 -18.25 14.85 10.81
N ALA A 489 -19.56 14.98 10.97
CA ALA A 489 -20.39 14.06 11.76
C ALA A 489 -21.75 13.81 11.09
N TYR A 490 -21.72 13.31 9.85
CA TYR A 490 -22.91 12.88 9.10
C TYR A 490 -22.67 11.47 8.56
N SER A 491 -23.57 10.53 8.88
CA SER A 491 -23.37 9.10 8.60
C SER A 491 -23.99 8.62 7.28
N ARG A 492 -24.64 9.50 6.51
CA ARG A 492 -25.34 9.13 5.26
C ARG A 492 -24.65 9.68 4.03
N ILE A 493 -25.02 9.13 2.87
CA ILE A 493 -24.61 9.65 1.57
C ILE A 493 -25.16 11.07 1.38
N ILE A 494 -24.32 11.95 0.83
CA ILE A 494 -24.70 13.31 0.41
C ILE A 494 -25.02 13.29 -1.09
N ASP A 495 -26.16 13.87 -1.48
CA ASP A 495 -26.57 13.99 -2.87
C ASP A 495 -25.91 15.22 -3.52
N PHE A 496 -24.74 14.99 -4.10
CA PHE A 496 -23.97 16.03 -4.78
C PHE A 496 -24.65 16.55 -6.05
N LYS A 497 -25.48 15.72 -6.71
CA LYS A 497 -26.22 16.15 -7.90
C LYS A 497 -27.31 17.14 -7.51
N ARG A 498 -28.09 16.83 -6.47
CA ARG A 498 -29.11 17.76 -5.95
C ARG A 498 -28.50 19.09 -5.51
N LEU A 499 -27.34 19.06 -4.88
CA LEU A 499 -26.61 20.27 -4.49
C LEU A 499 -26.14 21.09 -5.70
N ARG A 500 -25.71 20.43 -6.80
CA ARG A 500 -25.40 21.10 -8.07
C ARG A 500 -26.61 21.82 -8.64
N ASP A 501 -27.76 21.13 -8.72
CA ASP A 501 -29.01 21.72 -9.23
C ASP A 501 -29.40 22.97 -8.43
N ILE A 502 -29.26 22.93 -7.09
CA ILE A 502 -29.53 24.08 -6.23
C ILE A 502 -28.53 25.22 -6.50
N ALA A 503 -27.23 24.92 -6.58
CA ALA A 503 -26.20 25.91 -6.85
C ALA A 503 -26.43 26.61 -8.20
N ASP A 504 -26.79 25.86 -9.25
CA ASP A 504 -27.11 26.40 -10.57
C ASP A 504 -28.34 27.32 -10.54
N SER A 505 -29.38 26.96 -9.78
CA SER A 505 -30.61 27.76 -9.70
C SER A 505 -30.41 29.19 -9.17
N VAL A 506 -29.31 29.44 -8.46
CA VAL A 506 -28.98 30.75 -7.88
C VAL A 506 -27.64 31.31 -8.38
N GLY A 507 -26.96 30.61 -9.30
CA GLY A 507 -25.65 31.02 -9.82
C GLY A 507 -24.50 30.96 -8.81
N ALA A 508 -24.57 30.06 -7.82
CA ALA A 508 -23.53 29.88 -6.81
C ALA A 508 -22.46 28.88 -7.27
N TYR A 509 -21.24 29.04 -6.74
CA TYR A 509 -20.23 27.98 -6.79
C TYR A 509 -20.61 26.83 -5.84
N LEU A 510 -20.27 25.60 -6.22
CA LEU A 510 -20.36 24.43 -5.36
C LEU A 510 -18.95 23.98 -4.96
N MET A 511 -18.72 23.94 -3.65
CA MET A 511 -17.53 23.36 -3.02
C MET A 511 -17.92 22.18 -2.15
N VAL A 512 -17.24 21.04 -2.31
CA VAL A 512 -17.40 19.88 -1.41
C VAL A 512 -16.12 19.61 -0.64
N ASP A 513 -16.20 19.63 0.68
CA ASP A 513 -15.16 19.14 1.58
C ASP A 513 -15.38 17.65 1.87
N MET A 514 -14.64 16.80 1.15
CA MET A 514 -14.75 15.34 1.28
C MET A 514 -13.79 14.74 2.30
N ALA A 515 -13.18 15.55 3.19
CA ALA A 515 -12.11 15.14 4.10
C ALA A 515 -12.33 13.80 4.80
N HIS A 516 -13.55 13.55 5.28
CA HIS A 516 -13.93 12.36 6.01
C HIS A 516 -14.08 11.12 5.12
N ILE A 517 -14.55 11.27 3.89
CA ILE A 517 -14.91 10.18 2.97
C ILE A 517 -13.91 9.99 1.82
N ALA A 518 -12.80 10.73 1.80
CA ALA A 518 -11.85 10.75 0.69
C ALA A 518 -11.33 9.38 0.28
N GLY A 519 -11.01 8.50 1.24
CA GLY A 519 -10.59 7.13 0.95
C GLY A 519 -11.72 6.27 0.37
N LEU A 520 -12.96 6.49 0.82
CA LEU A 520 -14.13 5.79 0.29
C LEU A 520 -14.46 6.25 -1.13
N VAL A 521 -14.33 7.55 -1.42
CA VAL A 521 -14.48 8.11 -2.77
C VAL A 521 -13.39 7.56 -3.70
N ALA A 522 -12.13 7.59 -3.28
CA ALA A 522 -10.99 7.06 -4.03
C ALA A 522 -11.17 5.57 -4.39
N ALA A 523 -11.77 4.78 -3.49
CA ALA A 523 -12.07 3.37 -3.72
C ALA A 523 -13.36 3.10 -4.53
N GLY A 524 -14.12 4.14 -4.91
CA GLY A 524 -15.43 4.00 -5.55
C GLY A 524 -16.51 3.41 -4.65
N CYS A 525 -16.37 3.52 -3.32
CA CYS A 525 -17.31 3.02 -2.31
C CYS A 525 -18.25 4.12 -1.77
N HIS A 526 -18.07 5.36 -2.22
CA HIS A 526 -18.94 6.50 -1.92
C HIS A 526 -19.06 7.37 -3.19
N PRO A 527 -20.20 8.07 -3.44
CA PRO A 527 -20.32 8.96 -4.59
C PRO A 527 -19.16 9.96 -4.72
N ASN A 528 -18.69 10.15 -5.95
CA ASN A 528 -17.62 11.09 -6.27
C ASN A 528 -18.20 12.50 -6.49
N PRO A 529 -17.81 13.52 -5.70
CA PRO A 529 -18.28 14.90 -5.89
C PRO A 529 -17.64 15.64 -7.07
N VAL A 530 -16.47 15.19 -7.56
CA VAL A 530 -15.67 15.92 -8.56
C VAL A 530 -16.45 16.32 -9.83
N PRO A 531 -17.28 15.45 -10.43
CA PRO A 531 -18.05 15.82 -11.63
C PRO A 531 -19.05 16.97 -11.41
N TYR A 532 -19.50 17.19 -10.17
CA TYR A 532 -20.57 18.13 -9.84
C TYR A 532 -20.04 19.48 -9.36
N CYS A 533 -18.81 19.55 -8.89
CA CYS A 533 -18.31 20.71 -8.14
C CYS A 533 -17.33 21.54 -8.95
N GLU A 534 -17.25 22.84 -8.65
CA GLU A 534 -16.12 23.65 -9.09
C GLU A 534 -14.86 23.33 -8.28
N PHE A 535 -15.04 23.03 -6.99
CA PHE A 535 -13.97 22.77 -6.05
C PHE A 535 -14.30 21.56 -5.17
N VAL A 536 -13.32 20.68 -4.98
CA VAL A 536 -13.36 19.63 -3.96
C VAL A 536 -12.12 19.76 -3.09
N THR A 537 -12.30 19.90 -1.79
CA THR A 537 -11.19 19.91 -0.83
C THR A 537 -11.20 18.64 0.00
N THR A 538 -10.04 18.25 0.49
CA THR A 538 -9.94 17.11 1.38
C THR A 538 -8.69 17.16 2.26
N THR A 539 -8.70 16.29 3.27
CA THR A 539 -7.51 15.92 4.04
C THR A 539 -6.99 14.56 3.60
N THR A 540 -5.69 14.32 3.77
CA THR A 540 -5.08 13.05 3.36
C THR A 540 -5.02 11.98 4.46
N HIS A 541 -5.26 12.31 5.73
CA HIS A 541 -4.95 11.43 6.89
C HIS A 541 -6.10 10.57 7.43
N LYS A 542 -7.35 10.83 7.03
CA LYS A 542 -8.53 10.14 7.57
C LYS A 542 -8.72 8.78 6.89
N THR A 543 -9.84 8.58 6.20
CA THR A 543 -10.11 7.36 5.42
C THR A 543 -9.10 7.11 4.29
N LEU A 544 -8.41 8.15 3.81
CA LEU A 544 -7.36 8.03 2.79
C LEU A 544 -6.01 7.50 3.33
N ARG A 545 -5.85 7.46 4.67
CA ARG A 545 -4.72 6.79 5.35
C ARG A 545 -3.32 7.33 4.99
N GLY A 546 -3.22 8.60 4.65
CA GLY A 546 -1.99 9.32 4.34
C GLY A 546 -1.45 10.20 5.46
N PRO A 547 -0.40 11.00 5.19
CA PRO A 547 0.14 11.93 6.18
C PRO A 547 -0.87 13.04 6.49
N ARG A 548 -0.63 13.80 7.57
CA ARG A 548 -1.41 15.03 7.83
C ARG A 548 -1.11 16.06 6.73
N GLY A 549 -2.13 16.46 6.00
CA GLY A 549 -2.03 17.37 4.86
C GLY A 549 -3.42 17.68 4.29
N GLY A 550 -3.48 18.69 3.41
CA GLY A 550 -4.66 19.03 2.61
C GLY A 550 -4.44 18.81 1.11
N LEU A 551 -5.53 18.80 0.35
CA LEU A 551 -5.56 18.63 -1.10
C LEU A 551 -6.71 19.48 -1.64
N ILE A 552 -6.48 20.17 -2.77
CA ILE A 552 -7.53 20.87 -3.52
C ILE A 552 -7.60 20.23 -4.90
N ILE A 553 -8.82 19.91 -5.32
CA ILE A 553 -9.18 19.45 -6.65
C ILE A 553 -10.09 20.51 -7.25
N CYS A 554 -9.85 20.93 -8.48
CA CYS A 554 -10.72 21.88 -9.16
C CYS A 554 -10.77 21.64 -10.67
N ARG A 555 -11.75 22.28 -11.31
CA ARG A 555 -11.79 22.38 -12.77
C ARG A 555 -10.62 23.21 -13.29
N GLU A 556 -10.14 22.90 -14.49
CA GLU A 556 -8.97 23.52 -15.13
C GLU A 556 -9.06 25.06 -15.14
N ARG A 557 -10.25 25.61 -15.35
CA ARG A 557 -10.46 27.08 -15.39
C ARG A 557 -10.02 27.80 -14.11
N PHE A 558 -9.95 27.09 -12.98
CA PHE A 558 -9.57 27.65 -11.68
C PHE A 558 -8.15 27.26 -11.24
N ALA A 559 -7.41 26.49 -12.04
CA ALA A 559 -6.11 25.96 -11.66
C ALA A 559 -5.15 27.07 -11.19
N GLN A 560 -5.03 28.13 -12.01
CA GLN A 560 -4.15 29.26 -11.71
C GLN A 560 -4.60 30.08 -10.49
N ASP A 561 -5.91 30.22 -10.27
CA ASP A 561 -6.44 30.98 -9.14
C ASP A 561 -6.19 30.25 -7.82
N ILE A 562 -6.42 28.94 -7.80
CA ILE A 562 -6.09 28.08 -6.65
C ILE A 562 -4.59 28.08 -6.39
N ASP A 563 -3.79 27.87 -7.42
CA ASP A 563 -2.33 27.81 -7.27
C ASP A 563 -1.78 29.13 -6.73
N ARG A 564 -2.21 30.26 -7.28
CA ARG A 564 -1.82 31.60 -6.80
C ARG A 564 -2.29 31.85 -5.36
N GLN A 565 -3.48 31.37 -5.00
CA GLN A 565 -4.02 31.57 -3.67
C GLN A 565 -3.34 30.70 -2.62
N VAL A 566 -2.95 29.46 -2.96
CA VAL A 566 -2.14 28.61 -2.07
C VAL A 566 -0.75 29.24 -1.89
N PHE A 567 -0.06 29.54 -2.99
CA PHE A 567 1.23 30.23 -2.99
C PHE A 567 1.31 31.23 -4.15
N PRO A 568 1.64 32.51 -3.91
CA PRO A 568 2.11 33.09 -2.64
C PRO A 568 0.99 33.58 -1.71
N GLY A 569 -0.29 33.25 -1.96
CA GLY A 569 -1.42 33.85 -1.24
C GLY A 569 -1.45 33.60 0.27
N ILE A 570 -1.50 32.33 0.71
CA ILE A 570 -1.68 32.00 2.15
C ILE A 570 -0.60 31.09 2.74
N GLN A 571 0.30 30.53 1.93
CA GLN A 571 1.42 29.71 2.39
C GLN A 571 2.74 30.23 1.78
N GLY A 572 3.86 29.87 2.42
CA GLY A 572 5.21 30.01 1.86
C GLY A 572 5.68 28.70 1.23
N GLY A 573 6.91 28.26 1.56
CA GLY A 573 7.48 27.00 1.07
C GLY A 573 6.63 25.75 1.35
N PRO A 574 6.39 24.88 0.34
CA PRO A 574 5.65 23.63 0.53
C PRO A 574 6.43 22.62 1.38
N LEU A 575 5.70 21.82 2.16
CA LEU A 575 6.29 20.76 3.00
C LEU A 575 6.61 19.52 2.14
N MET A 576 7.78 19.49 1.50
CA MET A 576 8.11 18.46 0.51
C MET A 576 8.12 17.03 1.07
N HIS A 577 8.55 16.83 2.32
CA HIS A 577 8.45 15.54 3.00
C HIS A 577 6.99 15.06 3.16
N VAL A 578 6.05 15.98 3.41
CA VAL A 578 4.61 15.66 3.47
C VAL A 578 4.09 15.34 2.08
N ILE A 579 4.49 16.10 1.04
CA ILE A 579 4.07 15.86 -0.34
C ILE A 579 4.56 14.50 -0.84
N ALA A 580 5.82 14.13 -0.54
CA ALA A 580 6.33 12.80 -0.84
C ALA A 580 5.54 11.70 -0.11
N ALA A 581 5.21 11.91 1.17
CA ALA A 581 4.37 10.99 1.92
C ALA A 581 2.92 10.90 1.36
N LYS A 582 2.38 12.00 0.83
CA LYS A 582 1.10 11.99 0.09
C LYS A 582 1.22 11.17 -1.19
N ALA A 583 2.31 11.30 -1.94
CA ALA A 583 2.55 10.51 -3.15
C ALA A 583 2.56 9.00 -2.84
N VAL A 584 3.20 8.58 -1.74
CA VAL A 584 3.19 7.18 -1.28
C VAL A 584 1.77 6.73 -0.92
N CYS A 585 1.05 7.53 -0.14
CA CYS A 585 -0.35 7.25 0.21
C CYS A 585 -1.25 7.10 -1.03
N PHE A 586 -1.12 7.98 -2.02
CA PHE A 586 -1.93 7.90 -3.24
C PHE A 586 -1.58 6.67 -4.06
N TYR A 587 -0.31 6.28 -4.10
CA TYR A 587 0.09 5.02 -4.74
C TYR A 587 -0.53 3.81 -4.05
N GLU A 588 -0.54 3.77 -2.71
CA GLU A 588 -1.25 2.73 -1.97
C GLU A 588 -2.75 2.72 -2.27
N ALA A 589 -3.37 3.90 -2.36
CA ALA A 589 -4.79 4.03 -2.66
C ALA A 589 -5.18 3.59 -4.08
N LEU A 590 -4.24 3.65 -5.03
CA LEU A 590 -4.42 3.13 -6.39
C LEU A 590 -4.41 1.59 -6.45
N GLN A 591 -3.91 0.90 -5.41
CA GLN A 591 -3.83 -0.56 -5.42
C GLN A 591 -5.20 -1.20 -5.17
N PRO A 592 -5.50 -2.38 -5.79
CA PRO A 592 -6.76 -3.09 -5.59
C PRO A 592 -7.08 -3.37 -4.10
N ALA A 593 -6.05 -3.69 -3.31
CA ALA A 593 -6.19 -3.95 -1.87
C ALA A 593 -6.78 -2.75 -1.08
N PHE A 594 -6.60 -1.52 -1.55
CA PHE A 594 -7.19 -0.34 -0.90
C PHE A 594 -8.71 -0.30 -1.07
N LYS A 595 -9.23 -0.79 -2.20
CA LYS A 595 -10.67 -0.92 -2.41
C LYS A 595 -11.28 -1.97 -1.48
N GLU A 596 -10.61 -3.11 -1.31
CA GLU A 596 -11.03 -4.13 -0.34
C GLU A 596 -11.05 -3.58 1.10
N TYR A 597 -10.01 -2.81 1.46
CA TYR A 597 -9.96 -2.08 2.73
C TYR A 597 -11.15 -1.14 2.91
N ALA A 598 -11.44 -0.27 1.92
CA ALA A 598 -12.54 0.69 2.01
C ALA A 598 -13.91 0.00 2.13
N GLN A 599 -14.13 -1.11 1.43
CA GLN A 599 -15.33 -1.93 1.59
C GLN A 599 -15.43 -2.53 3.00
N GLN A 600 -14.31 -3.01 3.56
CA GLN A 600 -14.28 -3.52 4.94
C GLN A 600 -14.57 -2.41 5.96
N VAL A 601 -14.09 -1.17 5.73
CA VAL A 601 -14.38 -0.01 6.59
C VAL A 601 -15.90 0.21 6.70
N ILE A 602 -16.62 0.17 5.57
CA ILE A 602 -18.08 0.33 5.53
C ILE A 602 -18.78 -0.84 6.22
N ARG A 603 -18.42 -2.10 5.90
CA ARG A 603 -18.99 -3.28 6.55
C ARG A 603 -18.83 -3.22 8.06
N ASN A 604 -17.61 -2.91 8.53
CA ASN A 604 -17.33 -2.76 9.96
C ASN A 604 -18.16 -1.65 10.60
N ALA A 605 -18.31 -0.50 9.93
CA ALA A 605 -19.13 0.60 10.46
C ALA A 605 -20.61 0.21 10.58
N GLN A 606 -21.15 -0.49 9.58
CA GLN A 606 -22.52 -0.99 9.58
C GLN A 606 -22.74 -2.04 10.66
N THR A 607 -21.83 -3.01 10.80
CA THR A 607 -21.89 -4.02 11.86
C THR A 607 -21.81 -3.38 13.24
N LEU A 608 -20.89 -2.43 13.46
CA LEU A 608 -20.77 -1.74 14.75
C LEU A 608 -22.02 -0.95 15.09
N ALA A 609 -22.60 -0.21 14.12
CA ALA A 609 -23.85 0.51 14.32
C ALA A 609 -24.99 -0.43 14.74
N ALA A 610 -25.21 -1.51 13.98
CA ALA A 610 -26.26 -2.50 14.29
C ALA A 610 -26.03 -3.20 15.64
N ALA A 611 -24.77 -3.50 15.99
CA ALA A 611 -24.40 -4.13 17.24
C ALA A 611 -24.65 -3.22 18.45
N LEU A 612 -24.44 -1.91 18.30
CA LEU A 612 -24.76 -0.91 19.33
C LEU A 612 -26.28 -0.73 19.49
N GLU A 613 -27.04 -0.72 18.38
CA GLU A 613 -28.52 -0.68 18.42
C GLU A 613 -29.11 -1.87 19.14
N LYS A 614 -28.64 -3.08 18.82
CA LYS A 614 -29.03 -4.32 19.52
C LYS A 614 -28.80 -4.25 21.03
N ARG A 615 -27.89 -3.40 21.49
CA ARG A 615 -27.51 -3.19 22.89
C ARG A 615 -28.19 -1.97 23.54
N GLY A 616 -29.21 -1.41 22.88
CA GLY A 616 -30.07 -0.36 23.43
C GLY A 616 -29.54 1.07 23.28
N LEU A 617 -28.56 1.29 22.41
CA LEU A 617 -28.12 2.63 22.02
C LEU A 617 -28.84 3.06 20.73
N ARG A 618 -29.07 4.36 20.53
CA ARG A 618 -29.71 4.87 19.31
C ARG A 618 -28.64 5.40 18.35
N ILE A 619 -28.72 5.04 17.08
CA ILE A 619 -27.85 5.60 16.03
C ILE A 619 -28.61 6.71 15.30
N VAL A 620 -28.02 7.92 15.30
CA VAL A 620 -28.59 9.08 14.60
C VAL A 620 -28.76 8.77 13.12
N SER A 621 -29.89 9.18 12.54
CA SER A 621 -30.36 8.88 11.19
C SER A 621 -30.63 7.40 10.89
N GLY A 622 -30.58 6.52 11.90
CA GLY A 622 -30.92 5.09 11.82
C GLY A 622 -29.84 4.17 11.22
N GLY A 623 -28.56 4.54 11.33
CA GLY A 623 -27.44 3.76 10.77
C GLY A 623 -26.38 4.57 10.02
N THR A 624 -25.61 3.91 9.17
CA THR A 624 -24.51 4.52 8.40
C THR A 624 -24.32 3.92 7.00
N ASP A 625 -23.96 4.79 6.06
CA ASP A 625 -23.58 4.46 4.68
C ASP A 625 -22.07 4.72 4.44
N ASN A 626 -21.33 5.13 5.49
CA ASN A 626 -19.92 5.48 5.40
C ASN A 626 -19.11 4.88 6.57
N HIS A 627 -18.01 5.50 6.97
CA HIS A 627 -17.07 4.97 7.96
C HIS A 627 -17.38 5.35 9.41
N LEU A 628 -18.41 6.17 9.66
CA LEU A 628 -18.71 6.69 10.98
C LEU A 628 -20.19 6.59 11.35
N MET A 629 -20.46 6.68 12.64
CA MET A 629 -21.80 6.81 13.21
C MET A 629 -21.79 7.78 14.37
N LEU A 630 -22.95 8.38 14.62
CA LEU A 630 -23.18 9.23 15.77
C LEU A 630 -24.14 8.50 16.71
N VAL A 631 -23.64 8.21 17.91
CA VAL A 631 -24.33 7.38 18.91
C VAL A 631 -24.98 8.31 19.93
N ASP A 632 -26.29 8.22 20.06
CA ASP A 632 -27.08 8.94 21.06
C ASP A 632 -27.08 8.16 22.39
N LEU A 633 -26.63 8.83 23.44
CA LEU A 633 -26.44 8.27 24.78
C LEU A 633 -27.60 8.59 25.74
N ASN A 634 -28.61 9.33 25.30
CA ASN A 634 -29.81 9.59 26.11
C ASN A 634 -30.50 8.32 26.61
N PRO A 635 -30.60 7.21 25.83
CA PRO A 635 -31.22 5.97 26.31
C PRO A 635 -30.55 5.36 27.54
N VAL A 636 -29.27 5.67 27.78
CA VAL A 636 -28.50 5.19 28.94
C VAL A 636 -28.20 6.30 29.96
N ASN A 637 -28.75 7.50 29.74
CA ASN A 637 -28.59 8.66 30.62
C ASN A 637 -27.13 9.03 30.95
N VAL A 638 -26.22 8.90 29.96
CA VAL A 638 -24.81 9.29 30.10
C VAL A 638 -24.54 10.50 29.20
N SER A 639 -23.71 11.46 29.66
CA SER A 639 -23.26 12.55 28.79
C SER A 639 -22.16 12.09 27.84
N GLY A 640 -22.01 12.76 26.69
CA GLY A 640 -20.91 12.45 25.77
C GLY A 640 -19.54 12.67 26.40
N LYS A 641 -19.41 13.67 27.28
CA LYS A 641 -18.19 13.93 28.07
C LYS A 641 -17.86 12.75 28.98
N ASP A 642 -18.82 12.31 29.79
CA ASP A 642 -18.58 11.26 30.79
C ASP A 642 -18.34 9.90 30.12
N ALA A 643 -19.12 9.60 29.07
CA ALA A 643 -18.92 8.42 28.24
C ALA A 643 -17.52 8.37 27.63
N ALA A 644 -17.06 9.46 26.99
CA ALA A 644 -15.73 9.52 26.39
C ALA A 644 -14.62 9.32 27.45
N THR A 645 -14.76 9.90 28.63
CA THR A 645 -13.79 9.73 29.73
C THR A 645 -13.78 8.29 30.26
N ALA A 646 -14.94 7.68 30.50
CA ALA A 646 -15.02 6.31 31.00
C ALA A 646 -14.49 5.29 29.97
N LEU A 647 -14.83 5.47 28.69
CA LEU A 647 -14.33 4.63 27.60
C LEU A 647 -12.81 4.76 27.43
N ASP A 648 -12.24 5.96 27.55
CA ASP A 648 -10.79 6.15 27.42
C ASP A 648 -10.02 5.47 28.57
N LYS A 649 -10.55 5.48 29.81
CA LYS A 649 -10.02 4.67 30.92
C LYS A 649 -10.04 3.16 30.61
N ALA A 650 -11.05 2.70 29.86
CA ALA A 650 -11.15 1.34 29.36
C ALA A 650 -10.31 1.07 28.10
N ARG A 651 -9.49 2.04 27.65
CA ARG A 651 -8.67 1.99 26.41
C ARG A 651 -9.48 1.96 25.12
N ILE A 652 -10.68 2.52 25.15
CA ILE A 652 -11.55 2.72 23.98
C ILE A 652 -11.60 4.21 23.71
N THR A 653 -10.83 4.67 22.73
CA THR A 653 -10.67 6.09 22.46
C THR A 653 -11.71 6.56 21.43
N VAL A 654 -12.66 7.39 21.89
CA VAL A 654 -13.74 8.00 21.09
C VAL A 654 -13.73 9.51 21.26
N ASN A 655 -14.55 10.23 20.49
CA ASN A 655 -14.78 11.66 20.73
C ASN A 655 -16.23 11.94 21.14
N LYS A 656 -16.43 12.73 22.20
CA LYS A 656 -17.74 13.33 22.51
C LYS A 656 -18.19 14.18 21.32
N ASN A 657 -19.49 14.20 21.05
CA ASN A 657 -20.02 14.91 19.89
C ASN A 657 -21.48 15.29 20.14
N ALA A 658 -21.87 16.50 19.72
CA ALA A 658 -23.28 16.88 19.74
C ALA A 658 -24.07 16.01 18.75
N ILE A 659 -25.33 15.73 19.07
CA ILE A 659 -26.32 15.16 18.14
C ILE A 659 -27.18 16.27 17.52
N PRO A 660 -27.85 16.07 16.37
CA PRO A 660 -28.82 17.05 15.89
C PRO A 660 -29.84 17.42 16.97
N PHE A 661 -30.12 18.72 17.12
CA PHE A 661 -31.03 19.26 18.15
C PHE A 661 -30.64 18.92 19.60
N ASP A 662 -29.34 18.76 19.88
CA ASP A 662 -28.82 18.46 21.22
C ASP A 662 -29.31 19.47 22.28
N ALA A 663 -29.91 18.98 23.35
CA ALA A 663 -30.30 19.80 24.51
C ALA A 663 -29.10 20.16 25.40
N LYS A 664 -27.99 19.41 25.32
CA LYS A 664 -26.78 19.64 26.12
C LYS A 664 -25.83 20.61 25.39
N SER A 665 -25.00 21.29 26.18
CA SER A 665 -24.02 22.23 25.62
C SER A 665 -22.92 21.51 24.81
N PRO A 666 -22.25 22.20 23.87
CA PRO A 666 -21.12 21.63 23.11
C PRO A 666 -19.95 21.11 23.96
N PHE A 667 -19.85 21.52 25.24
CA PHE A 667 -18.82 21.06 26.16
C PHE A 667 -19.16 19.73 26.85
N VAL A 668 -20.44 19.37 26.89
CA VAL A 668 -20.97 18.18 27.57
C VAL A 668 -21.49 17.15 26.56
N THR A 669 -22.35 17.58 25.64
CA THR A 669 -22.95 16.81 24.52
C THR A 669 -23.79 15.59 24.95
N SER A 670 -24.72 15.16 24.10
CA SER A 670 -25.56 13.96 24.34
C SER A 670 -25.10 12.72 23.59
N GLY A 671 -24.01 12.81 22.81
CA GLY A 671 -23.54 11.68 22.01
C GLY A 671 -22.03 11.52 21.95
N VAL A 672 -21.62 10.44 21.30
CA VAL A 672 -20.24 10.18 20.89
C VAL A 672 -20.21 9.86 19.41
N ARG A 673 -19.13 10.27 18.74
CA ARG A 673 -18.87 9.92 17.35
C ARG A 673 -17.85 8.79 17.31
N VAL A 674 -18.20 7.74 16.57
CA VAL A 674 -17.44 6.49 16.48
C VAL A 674 -17.17 6.21 15.00
N GLY A 675 -15.96 5.76 14.67
CA GLY A 675 -15.61 5.36 13.32
C GLY A 675 -14.73 4.11 13.25
N SER A 676 -14.85 3.38 12.15
CA SER A 676 -14.16 2.12 11.89
C SER A 676 -12.78 2.17 11.20
N PRO A 677 -12.26 3.28 10.62
CA PRO A 677 -11.04 3.21 9.80
C PRO A 677 -9.80 2.63 10.50
N ALA A 678 -9.49 3.09 11.71
CA ALA A 678 -8.26 2.72 12.41
C ALA A 678 -8.24 1.24 12.84
N VAL A 679 -9.35 0.74 13.42
CA VAL A 679 -9.49 -0.69 13.76
C VAL A 679 -9.50 -1.58 12.52
N THR A 680 -10.11 -1.12 11.42
CA THR A 680 -10.09 -1.86 10.14
C THR A 680 -8.66 -1.94 9.58
N THR A 681 -7.88 -0.87 9.67
CA THR A 681 -6.48 -0.84 9.24
C THR A 681 -5.61 -1.85 10.01
N ARG A 682 -5.93 -2.12 11.29
CA ARG A 682 -5.26 -3.17 12.09
C ARG A 682 -5.66 -4.60 11.70
N GLY A 683 -6.65 -4.76 10.83
CA GLY A 683 -7.14 -6.05 10.33
C GLY A 683 -8.41 -6.57 11.01
N MET A 684 -9.05 -5.79 11.89
CA MET A 684 -10.31 -6.18 12.55
C MET A 684 -11.48 -6.20 11.56
N LYS A 685 -12.41 -7.13 11.77
CA LYS A 685 -13.56 -7.38 10.90
C LYS A 685 -14.87 -7.35 11.70
N GLU A 686 -15.95 -7.77 11.07
CA GLU A 686 -17.31 -7.79 11.62
C GLU A 686 -17.41 -8.49 13.00
N PRO A 687 -16.76 -9.66 13.26
CA PRO A 687 -16.81 -10.29 14.57
C PRO A 687 -16.20 -9.42 15.69
N GLU A 688 -15.10 -8.74 15.40
CA GLU A 688 -14.49 -7.82 16.37
C GLU A 688 -15.37 -6.58 16.61
N MET A 689 -16.15 -6.13 15.63
CA MET A 689 -17.07 -5.00 15.83
C MET A 689 -18.18 -5.33 16.83
N GLU A 690 -18.67 -6.57 16.85
CA GLU A 690 -19.61 -7.05 17.86
C GLU A 690 -18.98 -7.06 19.27
N GLN A 691 -17.73 -7.52 19.37
CA GLN A 691 -16.97 -7.50 20.63
C GLN A 691 -16.74 -6.07 21.12
N ILE A 692 -16.39 -5.14 20.21
CA ILE A 692 -16.21 -3.72 20.54
C ILE A 692 -17.53 -3.11 21.04
N ALA A 693 -18.66 -3.41 20.39
CA ALA A 693 -19.97 -2.92 20.84
C ALA A 693 -20.33 -3.43 22.24
N GLU A 694 -19.97 -4.67 22.55
CA GLU A 694 -20.14 -5.25 23.89
C GLU A 694 -19.28 -4.51 24.93
N CYS A 695 -17.99 -4.29 24.65
CA CYS A 695 -17.11 -3.55 25.54
C CYS A 695 -17.62 -2.11 25.78
N ILE A 696 -18.05 -1.40 24.73
CA ILE A 696 -18.63 -0.06 24.84
C ILE A 696 -19.86 -0.10 25.76
N ARG A 697 -20.78 -1.04 25.52
CA ARG A 697 -22.00 -1.12 26.32
C ARG A 697 -21.73 -1.46 27.78
N ALA A 698 -20.78 -2.35 28.04
CA ALA A 698 -20.37 -2.74 29.39
C ALA A 698 -19.83 -1.55 30.19
N VAL A 699 -19.00 -0.70 29.58
CA VAL A 699 -18.53 0.54 30.22
C VAL A 699 -19.69 1.50 30.48
N LEU A 700 -20.57 1.72 29.51
CA LEU A 700 -21.68 2.68 29.64
C LEU A 700 -22.75 2.24 30.66
N ASN A 701 -22.87 0.94 30.95
CA ASN A 701 -23.78 0.42 31.97
C ASN A 701 -23.42 0.90 33.39
N ASP A 702 -22.12 1.06 33.67
CA ASP A 702 -21.61 1.37 35.00
C ASP A 702 -20.36 2.24 34.88
N TRP A 703 -20.53 3.41 34.27
CA TRP A 703 -19.44 4.29 33.83
C TRP A 703 -18.67 4.97 34.97
N GLU A 704 -19.16 4.85 36.21
CA GLU A 704 -18.48 5.30 37.44
C GLU A 704 -17.73 4.15 38.14
N ASN A 705 -17.98 2.89 37.78
CA ASN A 705 -17.38 1.73 38.43
C ASN A 705 -16.02 1.37 37.83
N GLU A 706 -14.97 1.81 38.52
CA GLU A 706 -13.57 1.55 38.15
C GLU A 706 -13.22 0.06 38.01
N LYS A 707 -13.87 -0.84 38.76
CA LYS A 707 -13.63 -2.29 38.62
C LYS A 707 -14.19 -2.83 37.30
N ALA A 708 -15.40 -2.40 36.91
CA ALA A 708 -15.99 -2.79 35.64
C ALA A 708 -15.18 -2.23 34.46
N ILE A 709 -14.75 -0.97 34.54
CA ILE A 709 -13.89 -0.32 33.54
C ILE A 709 -12.55 -1.07 33.41
N THR A 710 -11.94 -1.48 34.53
CA THR A 710 -10.68 -2.23 34.53
C THR A 710 -10.84 -3.61 33.88
N ALA A 711 -11.94 -4.32 34.14
CA ALA A 711 -12.21 -5.60 33.49
C ALA A 711 -12.36 -5.46 31.96
N VAL A 712 -13.05 -4.41 31.49
CA VAL A 712 -13.16 -4.13 30.04
C VAL A 712 -11.79 -3.75 29.46
N ARG A 713 -10.99 -2.96 30.18
CA ARG A 713 -9.62 -2.61 29.76
C ARG A 713 -8.77 -3.84 29.48
N GLU A 714 -8.84 -4.87 30.31
CA GLU A 714 -8.10 -6.12 30.11
C GLU A 714 -8.56 -6.85 28.84
N GLN A 715 -9.87 -6.93 28.60
CA GLN A 715 -10.43 -7.49 27.37
C GLN A 715 -10.00 -6.72 26.12
N VAL A 716 -9.93 -5.38 26.20
CA VAL A 716 -9.47 -4.52 25.11
C VAL A 716 -7.99 -4.76 24.80
N VAL A 717 -7.15 -4.91 25.83
CA VAL A 717 -5.73 -5.24 25.65
C VAL A 717 -5.55 -6.63 25.02
N GLU A 718 -6.32 -7.61 25.46
CA GLU A 718 -6.31 -8.94 24.86
C GLU A 718 -6.73 -8.88 23.38
N LEU A 719 -7.83 -8.21 23.07
CA LEU A 719 -8.30 -8.02 21.69
C LEU A 719 -7.22 -7.34 20.83
N THR A 720 -6.70 -6.19 21.26
CA THR A 720 -5.72 -5.40 20.51
C THR A 720 -4.39 -6.11 20.32
N SER A 721 -3.99 -7.00 21.24
CA SER A 721 -2.76 -7.82 21.11
C SER A 721 -2.75 -8.74 19.89
N ARG A 722 -3.93 -9.14 19.40
CA ARG A 722 -4.11 -9.99 18.19
C ARG A 722 -3.96 -9.21 16.89
N PHE A 723 -4.04 -7.88 16.94
CA PHE A 723 -4.10 -7.00 15.77
C PHE A 723 -3.04 -5.89 15.89
N PRO A 724 -1.79 -6.10 15.43
CA PRO A 724 -0.72 -5.13 15.58
C PRO A 724 -1.00 -3.82 14.83
N VAL A 725 -0.39 -2.72 15.28
CA VAL A 725 -0.40 -1.43 14.58
C VAL A 725 0.62 -1.46 13.42
N PRO A 726 0.25 -1.02 12.19
CA PRO A 726 1.13 -1.04 11.00
C PRO A 726 2.41 -0.21 11.05
#